data_AF-V9FHE9-F1
#
_entry.id   AF-V9FHE9-F1
#
_cell.length_a   1.000
_cell.length_b   1.000
_cell.length_c   1.000
_cell.angle_alpha   90.00
_cell.angle_beta   90.00
_cell.angle_gamma   90.00
#
_symmetry.space_group_name_H-M   'P 1'
#
loop_
_entity.id
_entity.type
_entity.pdbx_description
1 polymer ?
#
loop_
_entity_poly.entity_id
_entity_poly.type
_entity_poly.pdbx_seq_one_letter_code
_entity_poly.pdbx_strand_id
1 'polypeptide(L)'
;MQNLAGLLLASTQQHSKGLGLNQGDRVLLVYPPGLDFIVVFLACLKAGVVAVPVYPPDPRKMKKDISMFVSVTQNCQAKTALTCSMYYNVKKISAIKEKFTFSGAAQWPEHLNWVVTDDLVDTKGIDPAKHWLTQSPSADSTAFLQYTSGSTSAPKGVVLSHGNLNHNLRTISSALQAGRDTVVVSWLPQYHDMGLIGAYLGTIFNGGKGVYLSPFSFIRDPCLWLRLVSKHRATHLQAPNFAYSLLARKSDRLTVGLASGQHVDLSSVRHMINGAEPIQGEAIDNFYRAFSPFGLPEGVVKPTYGLAEHTVYVCGGGQQRLWVDKQELESNRVFRVVEKTNTAGLVKEMIGCGVPSRKDYGIDVRIVDAETEEEKPEGETGEIWISSASKARGYYGDEMREFSAEAFQAKVVGDTEGKTFLKTGDLGVIYNQELFICGRMKDLVIIRGRNHYPQDLEASAESHEELRPGCCAAFSYLADGNADDEQLAVVAELRDPAMTSKASLCGKIRSAIAREHGVKVTLVVLLSPRSIPKTTSGKISRSRCKKALEEKTLEELYRNEDMIADVPVEDDGGDVAVAGETMNRNVNGPRVASTDDGSKSNLPSVITGVPPDQVHAFLVEELARTLGVEPTQINDDTPLQELGLDSMVLTQLQGVIAQKYQVHVEEELLYGETTTLASLHAGLCGETSGNRTGGTSASSPKQKLFCGCIAC
;
A
#
# COMPACT_ATOMS: atom_id res chain seq x y z
N MET A 1 14.58 32.69 14.90
CA MET A 1 13.13 32.42 15.13
C MET A 1 12.38 33.66 15.60
N GLN A 2 12.65 34.21 16.79
CA GLN A 2 11.86 35.32 17.35
C GLN A 2 11.86 36.57 16.46
N ASN A 3 13.05 36.98 16.01
CA ASN A 3 13.22 38.08 15.06
C ASN A 3 12.42 37.84 13.77
N LEU A 4 12.52 36.63 13.21
CA LEU A 4 11.78 36.26 12.00
C LEU A 4 10.27 36.33 12.20
N ALA A 5 9.73 35.85 13.33
CA ALA A 5 8.30 35.95 13.62
C ALA A 5 7.81 37.40 13.65
N GLY A 6 8.61 38.32 14.21
CA GLY A 6 8.35 39.76 14.16
C GLY A 6 8.37 40.31 12.73
N LEU A 7 9.34 39.90 11.90
CA LEU A 7 9.42 40.32 10.49
C LEU A 7 8.26 39.83 9.64
N LEU A 8 7.72 38.64 9.93
CA LEU A 8 6.54 38.13 9.23
C LEU A 8 5.36 39.10 9.36
N LEU A 9 5.14 39.66 10.56
CA LEU A 9 4.02 40.57 10.82
C LEU A 9 4.33 42.05 10.55
N ALA A 10 5.57 42.48 10.75
CA ALA A 10 5.93 43.88 10.59
C ALA A 10 5.68 44.34 9.14
N SER A 11 5.03 45.49 8.96
CA SER A 11 4.93 46.11 7.63
C SER A 11 6.28 46.63 7.16
N THR A 12 6.42 46.86 5.85
CA THR A 12 7.63 47.49 5.28
C THR A 12 7.89 48.89 5.82
N GLN A 13 6.87 49.58 6.35
CA GLN A 13 7.01 50.86 7.04
C GLN A 13 7.56 50.72 8.46
N GLN A 14 7.21 49.64 9.16
CA GLN A 14 7.70 49.35 10.51
C GLN A 14 9.13 48.81 10.49
N HIS A 15 9.47 48.01 9.47
CA HIS A 15 10.82 47.49 9.27
C HIS A 15 11.05 47.25 7.77
N SER A 16 12.20 47.67 7.23
CA SER A 16 12.50 47.56 5.79
C SER A 16 12.45 46.13 5.24
N LYS A 17 12.68 45.15 6.11
CA LYS A 17 12.57 43.70 5.83
C LYS A 17 11.25 43.05 6.28
N GLY A 18 10.26 43.85 6.69
CA GLY A 18 8.95 43.36 7.13
C GLY A 18 8.11 42.82 5.97
N LEU A 19 7.34 41.75 6.20
CA LEU A 19 6.50 41.11 5.19
C LEU A 19 5.03 41.55 5.26
N GLY A 20 4.59 42.18 6.35
CA GLY A 20 3.22 42.70 6.52
C GLY A 20 2.13 41.63 6.49
N LEU A 21 2.43 40.40 6.91
CA LEU A 21 1.45 39.33 7.02
C LEU A 21 0.56 39.51 8.25
N ASN A 22 -0.64 38.96 8.21
CA ASN A 22 -1.55 38.93 9.35
C ASN A 22 -1.63 37.53 9.96
N GLN A 23 -2.10 37.46 11.21
CA GLN A 23 -2.49 36.17 11.80
C GLN A 23 -3.55 35.50 10.91
N GLY A 24 -3.40 34.20 10.71
CA GLY A 24 -4.24 33.41 9.82
C GLY A 24 -3.81 33.42 8.35
N ASP A 25 -2.92 34.31 7.90
CA ASP A 25 -2.41 34.28 6.53
C ASP A 25 -1.64 32.98 6.26
N ARG A 26 -1.80 32.42 5.06
CA ARG A 26 -1.18 31.16 4.66
C ARG A 26 0.09 31.41 3.87
N VAL A 27 1.15 30.71 4.25
CA VAL A 27 2.47 30.87 3.66
C VAL A 27 3.06 29.52 3.29
N LEU A 28 3.39 29.37 2.00
CA LEU A 28 4.05 28.18 1.49
C LEU A 28 5.49 28.13 1.99
N LEU A 29 5.90 27.00 2.56
CA LEU A 29 7.28 26.77 2.97
C LEU A 29 7.96 25.84 1.96
N VAL A 30 8.77 26.42 1.08
CA VAL A 30 9.41 25.72 -0.04
C VAL A 30 10.90 25.61 0.23
N TYR A 31 11.31 24.55 0.93
CA TYR A 31 12.69 24.38 1.37
C TYR A 31 13.23 22.99 1.06
N PRO A 32 14.52 22.89 0.70
CA PRO A 32 15.23 21.64 0.70
C PRO A 32 15.35 21.09 2.14
N PRO A 33 15.68 19.80 2.31
CA PRO A 33 15.90 19.24 3.64
C PRO A 33 16.95 20.02 4.45
N GLY A 34 16.60 20.49 5.65
CA GLY A 34 17.49 21.35 6.44
C GLY A 34 16.81 22.11 7.59
N LEU A 35 17.63 22.78 8.42
CA LEU A 35 17.16 23.49 9.61
C LEU A 35 16.42 24.80 9.29
N ASP A 36 16.71 25.44 8.16
CA ASP A 36 16.09 26.71 7.77
C ASP A 36 14.56 26.60 7.72
N PHE A 37 14.06 25.49 7.16
CA PHE A 37 12.65 25.16 7.15
C PHE A 37 12.05 25.14 8.56
N ILE A 38 12.73 24.52 9.52
CA ILE A 38 12.25 24.37 10.90
C ILE A 38 12.24 25.73 11.61
N VAL A 39 13.27 26.55 11.40
CA VAL A 39 13.33 27.91 11.98
C VAL A 39 12.17 28.76 11.48
N VAL A 40 11.87 28.68 10.18
CA VAL A 40 10.78 29.43 9.54
C VAL A 40 9.41 28.89 9.97
N PHE A 41 9.24 27.56 10.01
CA PHE A 41 8.02 26.91 10.48
C PHE A 41 7.67 27.35 11.92
N LEU A 42 8.63 27.33 12.83
CA LEU A 42 8.44 27.78 14.21
C LEU A 42 8.18 29.30 14.29
N ALA A 43 8.76 30.09 13.39
CA ALA A 43 8.44 31.52 13.30
C ALA A 43 6.99 31.76 12.86
N CYS A 44 6.49 31.00 11.89
CA CYS A 44 5.08 31.03 11.48
C CYS A 44 4.16 30.67 12.65
N LEU A 45 4.43 29.54 13.33
CA LEU A 45 3.67 29.13 14.52
C LEU A 45 3.64 30.21 15.59
N LYS A 46 4.79 30.85 15.85
CA LYS A 46 4.87 31.92 16.86
C LYS A 46 4.07 33.15 16.41
N ALA A 47 4.16 33.52 15.14
CA ALA A 47 3.48 34.68 14.55
C ALA A 47 1.96 34.48 14.37
N GLY A 48 1.44 33.27 14.49
CA GLY A 48 0.05 32.93 14.13
C GLY A 48 -0.20 32.94 12.62
N VAL A 49 0.87 32.86 11.82
CA VAL A 49 0.80 32.69 10.36
C VAL A 49 0.69 31.20 10.08
N VAL A 50 -0.26 30.81 9.24
CA VAL A 50 -0.52 29.40 8.91
C VAL A 50 0.56 28.90 7.96
N ALA A 51 1.44 28.03 8.46
CA ALA A 51 2.45 27.41 7.62
C ALA A 51 1.81 26.41 6.66
N VAL A 52 2.32 26.31 5.43
CA VAL A 52 1.94 25.28 4.46
C VAL A 52 3.21 24.60 3.94
N PRO A 53 3.70 23.55 4.63
CA PRO A 53 4.85 22.76 4.18
C PRO A 53 4.57 22.12 2.83
N VAL A 54 5.46 22.31 1.87
CA VAL A 54 5.36 21.67 0.55
C VAL A 54 6.69 21.07 0.13
N TYR A 55 6.61 19.95 -0.61
CA TYR A 55 7.79 19.40 -1.26
C TYR A 55 8.29 20.41 -2.32
N PRO A 56 9.56 20.83 -2.28
CA PRO A 56 10.11 21.68 -3.32
C PRO A 56 10.11 20.93 -4.67
N PRO A 57 9.44 21.44 -5.73
CA PRO A 57 9.44 20.79 -7.04
C PRO A 57 10.84 20.40 -7.54
N ASP A 58 11.03 19.13 -7.93
CA ASP A 58 12.32 18.67 -8.43
C ASP A 58 12.55 19.17 -9.88
N PRO A 59 13.66 19.89 -10.15
CA PRO A 59 14.04 20.32 -11.49
C PRO A 59 14.09 19.23 -12.56
N ARG A 60 14.26 17.98 -12.15
CA ARG A 60 14.30 16.81 -13.04
C ARG A 60 12.92 16.21 -13.31
N LYS A 61 11.88 16.59 -12.55
CA LYS A 61 10.50 16.08 -12.63
C LYS A 61 9.46 17.21 -12.73
N MET A 62 9.85 18.30 -13.36
CA MET A 62 9.14 19.60 -13.33
C MET A 62 7.65 19.53 -13.67
N LYS A 63 7.26 18.81 -14.73
CA LYS A 63 5.86 18.78 -15.20
C LYS A 63 4.87 18.30 -14.12
N LYS A 64 5.24 17.26 -13.37
CA LYS A 64 4.38 16.65 -12.35
C LYS A 64 4.42 17.41 -11.03
N ASP A 65 5.62 17.79 -10.59
CA ASP A 65 5.80 18.41 -9.28
C ASP A 65 5.30 19.87 -9.26
N ILE A 66 5.45 20.63 -10.36
CA ILE A 66 4.87 21.97 -10.47
C ILE A 66 3.34 21.89 -10.48
N SER A 67 2.73 20.94 -11.19
CA SER A 67 1.27 20.81 -11.19
C SER A 67 0.72 20.60 -9.77
N MET A 68 1.33 19.72 -8.98
CA MET A 68 0.97 19.53 -7.57
C MET A 68 1.17 20.80 -6.74
N PHE A 69 2.29 21.50 -6.94
CA PHE A 69 2.56 22.77 -6.26
C PHE A 69 1.52 23.85 -6.58
N VAL A 70 1.12 23.97 -7.85
CA VAL A 70 0.08 24.90 -8.31
C VAL A 70 -1.27 24.55 -7.66
N SER A 71 -1.66 23.27 -7.67
CA SER A 71 -2.90 22.83 -7.04
C SER A 71 -2.93 23.13 -5.53
N VAL A 72 -1.82 22.90 -4.82
CA VAL A 72 -1.71 23.26 -3.41
C VAL A 72 -1.80 24.77 -3.21
N THR A 73 -1.09 25.56 -4.01
CA THR A 73 -1.10 27.03 -3.95
C THR A 73 -2.51 27.59 -4.15
N GLN A 74 -3.24 27.06 -5.14
CA GLN A 74 -4.61 27.46 -5.45
C GLN A 74 -5.57 27.07 -4.33
N ASN A 75 -5.49 25.84 -3.81
CA ASN A 75 -6.39 25.39 -2.73
C ASN A 75 -6.16 26.16 -1.42
N CYS A 76 -4.92 26.43 -1.00
CA CYS A 76 -4.66 27.23 0.20
C CYS A 76 -4.72 28.75 -0.03
N GLN A 77 -4.87 29.21 -1.28
CA GLN A 77 -4.89 30.62 -1.65
C GLN A 77 -3.71 31.42 -1.06
N ALA A 78 -2.53 30.80 -1.01
CA ALA A 78 -1.34 31.44 -0.47
C ALA A 78 -0.83 32.55 -1.42
N LYS A 79 -0.51 33.71 -0.86
CA LYS A 79 0.06 34.85 -1.61
C LYS A 79 1.58 34.95 -1.48
N THR A 80 2.16 34.25 -0.51
CA THR A 80 3.58 34.31 -0.19
C THR A 80 4.17 32.90 -0.09
N ALA A 81 5.35 32.72 -0.69
CA ALA A 81 6.18 31.54 -0.53
C ALA A 81 7.53 31.94 0.07
N LEU A 82 7.92 31.27 1.15
CA LEU A 82 9.22 31.44 1.78
C LEU A 82 10.16 30.33 1.31
N THR A 83 11.41 30.69 1.02
CA THR A 83 12.45 29.75 0.58
C THR A 83 13.84 30.23 0.98
N CYS A 84 14.89 29.45 0.65
CA CYS A 84 16.30 29.83 0.81
C CYS A 84 16.91 30.23 -0.54
N SER A 85 18.05 30.93 -0.54
CA SER A 85 18.72 31.36 -1.79
C SER A 85 19.06 30.19 -2.69
N MET A 86 19.49 29.07 -2.11
CA MET A 86 19.87 27.87 -2.84
C MET A 86 18.72 27.38 -3.73
N TYR A 87 17.54 27.18 -3.14
CA TYR A 87 16.39 26.68 -3.91
C TYR A 87 15.78 27.76 -4.81
N TYR A 88 15.79 29.02 -4.39
CA TYR A 88 15.35 30.13 -5.23
C TYR A 88 16.15 30.24 -6.53
N ASN A 89 17.47 30.03 -6.48
CA ASN A 89 18.33 29.98 -7.65
C ASN A 89 18.00 28.78 -8.56
N VAL A 90 17.74 27.61 -7.99
CA VAL A 90 17.26 26.43 -8.72
C VAL A 90 15.97 26.74 -9.47
N LYS A 91 14.98 27.35 -8.79
CA LYS A 91 13.71 27.78 -9.39
C LYS A 91 13.92 28.76 -10.55
N LYS A 92 14.80 29.75 -10.39
CA LYS A 92 15.14 30.72 -11.46
C LYS A 92 15.71 30.02 -12.69
N ILE A 93 16.70 29.14 -12.51
CA ILE A 93 17.33 28.39 -13.61
C ILE A 93 16.30 27.53 -14.33
N SER A 94 15.44 26.83 -13.59
CA SER A 94 14.39 25.99 -14.17
C SER A 94 13.37 26.78 -14.97
N ALA A 95 12.91 27.93 -14.46
CA ALA A 95 11.98 28.81 -15.18
C ALA A 95 12.60 29.37 -16.48
N ILE A 96 13.91 29.62 -16.49
CA ILE A 96 14.62 30.04 -17.71
C ILE A 96 14.65 28.89 -18.73
N LYS A 97 15.03 27.68 -18.29
CA LYS A 97 15.07 26.50 -19.16
C LYS A 97 13.72 26.21 -19.81
N GLU A 98 12.63 26.26 -19.06
CA GLU A 98 11.27 26.04 -19.58
C GLU A 98 10.87 27.04 -20.68
N LYS A 99 11.27 28.31 -20.54
CA LYS A 99 11.05 29.33 -21.58
C LYS A 99 11.79 29.02 -22.88
N PHE A 100 12.95 28.37 -22.80
CA PHE A 100 13.75 27.99 -23.97
C PHE A 100 13.33 26.65 -24.58
N THR A 101 12.76 25.73 -23.79
CA THR A 101 12.40 24.38 -24.26
C THR A 101 10.98 24.26 -24.81
N PHE A 102 10.17 25.34 -24.82
CA PHE A 102 8.78 25.37 -25.33
C PHE A 102 7.91 24.18 -24.89
N SER A 103 8.15 23.65 -23.70
CA SER A 103 7.69 22.30 -23.32
C SER A 103 6.26 22.22 -22.74
N GLY A 104 5.46 23.29 -22.82
CA GLY A 104 4.05 23.28 -22.37
C GLY A 104 3.83 22.83 -20.91
N ALA A 105 4.84 22.94 -20.05
CA ALA A 105 4.77 22.52 -18.66
C ALA A 105 3.92 23.51 -17.83
N ALA A 106 3.29 23.01 -16.75
CA ALA A 106 2.59 23.86 -15.79
C ALA A 106 3.53 24.98 -15.31
N GLN A 107 3.05 26.22 -15.33
CA GLN A 107 3.86 27.39 -14.96
C GLN A 107 3.77 27.66 -13.45
N TRP A 108 4.83 28.26 -12.92
CA TRP A 108 4.82 28.78 -11.55
C TRP A 108 3.69 29.82 -11.37
N PRO A 109 2.97 29.84 -10.24
CA PRO A 109 1.93 30.84 -10.01
C PRO A 109 2.49 32.26 -10.01
N GLU A 110 2.03 33.12 -10.92
CA GLU A 110 2.55 34.48 -11.09
C GLU A 110 2.22 35.41 -9.91
N HIS A 111 1.09 35.17 -9.24
CA HIS A 111 0.64 35.95 -8.09
C HIS A 111 1.42 35.67 -6.79
N LEU A 112 2.29 34.66 -6.80
CA LEU A 112 2.98 34.20 -5.60
C LEU A 112 4.26 35.02 -5.37
N ASN A 113 4.29 35.76 -4.25
CA ASN A 113 5.47 36.50 -3.84
C ASN A 113 6.51 35.57 -3.20
N TRP A 114 7.66 35.41 -3.85
CA TRP A 114 8.76 34.58 -3.35
C TRP A 114 9.73 35.38 -2.49
N VAL A 115 9.88 35.00 -1.23
CA VAL A 115 10.79 35.66 -0.28
C VAL A 115 11.89 34.69 0.13
N VAL A 116 13.14 35.13 -0.03
CA VAL A 116 14.33 34.42 0.45
C VAL A 116 14.57 34.79 1.91
N THR A 117 14.71 33.79 2.77
CA THR A 117 14.75 33.99 4.23
C THR A 117 16.14 33.99 4.85
N ASP A 118 17.19 33.65 4.10
CA ASP A 118 18.57 33.57 4.59
C ASP A 118 18.98 34.85 5.36
N ASP A 119 18.76 36.01 4.74
CA ASP A 119 19.09 37.32 5.33
C ASP A 119 18.12 37.78 6.42
N LEU A 120 16.96 37.10 6.58
CA LEU A 120 15.95 37.43 7.58
C LEU A 120 16.25 36.74 8.91
N VAL A 121 16.80 35.51 8.86
CA VAL A 121 17.15 34.73 10.04
C VAL A 121 18.23 35.43 10.87
N ASP A 122 19.21 36.06 10.20
CA ASP A 122 20.36 36.73 10.82
C ASP A 122 20.15 38.24 11.06
N THR A 123 18.95 38.77 10.82
CA THR A 123 18.67 40.20 10.98
C THR A 123 18.75 40.61 12.46
N LYS A 124 19.64 41.57 12.74
CA LYS A 124 19.81 42.25 14.04
C LYS A 124 18.95 43.53 14.08
N GLY A 125 18.67 44.05 15.29
CA GLY A 125 17.99 45.34 15.47
C GLY A 125 16.48 45.29 15.59
N ILE A 126 15.89 44.09 15.62
CA ILE A 126 14.50 43.90 16.04
C ILE A 126 14.49 43.89 17.55
N ASP A 127 13.88 44.90 18.17
CA ASP A 127 13.66 44.93 19.61
C ASP A 127 12.57 43.91 19.98
N PRO A 128 12.91 42.78 20.61
CA PRO A 128 11.94 41.76 20.97
C PRO A 128 10.92 42.26 21.99
N ALA A 129 11.23 43.33 22.74
CA ALA A 129 10.30 43.94 23.69
C ALA A 129 9.24 44.82 22.99
N LYS A 130 9.54 45.41 21.83
CA LYS A 130 8.57 46.15 20.99
C LYS A 130 7.76 45.24 20.06
N HIS A 131 8.32 44.08 19.72
CA HIS A 131 7.71 43.06 18.86
C HIS A 131 7.44 41.75 19.59
N TRP A 132 7.33 41.79 20.91
CA TRP A 132 6.79 40.66 21.63
C TRP A 132 5.40 40.46 21.05
N LEU A 133 5.20 39.29 20.44
CA LEU A 133 3.87 38.84 20.09
C LEU A 133 3.13 38.76 21.41
N THR A 134 2.38 39.83 21.71
CA THR A 134 1.72 40.03 23.00
C THR A 134 0.73 38.93 23.32
N GLN A 135 0.29 38.27 22.27
CA GLN A 135 -0.64 37.18 22.28
C GLN A 135 -0.02 36.05 21.48
N SER A 136 0.28 34.95 22.16
CA SER A 136 0.53 33.69 21.48
C SER A 136 -0.78 33.20 20.86
N PRO A 137 -0.75 32.50 19.71
CA PRO A 137 -1.95 31.90 19.14
C PRO A 137 -2.65 30.98 20.16
N SER A 138 -3.99 31.00 20.14
CA SER A 138 -4.78 30.10 20.99
C SER A 138 -4.64 28.63 20.53
N ALA A 139 -5.05 27.69 21.39
CA ALA A 139 -5.07 26.27 21.03
C ALA A 139 -5.93 25.97 19.78
N ASP A 140 -7.02 26.71 19.57
CA ASP A 140 -7.93 26.50 18.44
C ASP A 140 -7.46 27.15 17.14
N SER A 141 -6.44 28.01 17.22
CA SER A 141 -5.84 28.67 16.06
C SER A 141 -5.18 27.63 15.16
N THR A 142 -5.35 27.77 13.84
CA THR A 142 -4.68 26.90 12.87
C THR A 142 -3.17 27.13 12.92
N ALA A 143 -2.43 26.07 13.21
CA ALA A 143 -0.96 26.08 13.22
C ALA A 143 -0.41 25.96 11.79
N PHE A 144 -0.88 24.94 11.06
CA PHE A 144 -0.43 24.69 9.70
C PHE A 144 -1.44 23.81 8.92
N LEU A 145 -1.29 23.81 7.59
CA LEU A 145 -2.00 22.89 6.71
C LEU A 145 -1.08 21.76 6.30
N GLN A 146 -1.41 20.54 6.69
CA GLN A 146 -0.69 19.34 6.23
C GLN A 146 -1.38 18.82 4.98
N TYR A 147 -0.76 19.06 3.82
CA TYR A 147 -1.27 18.46 2.60
C TYR A 147 -0.98 16.96 2.57
N THR A 148 -2.01 16.18 2.26
CA THR A 148 -1.90 14.75 2.00
C THR A 148 -1.99 14.51 0.50
N SER A 149 -1.13 13.63 -0.01
CA SER A 149 -1.31 13.02 -1.31
C SER A 149 -2.39 11.95 -1.17
N GLY A 150 -3.65 12.37 -1.01
CA GLY A 150 -4.78 11.45 -0.92
C GLY A 150 -4.85 10.49 -2.11
N SER A 151 -5.59 9.39 -1.97
CA SER A 151 -5.90 8.48 -3.08
C SER A 151 -6.72 9.15 -4.19
N THR A 152 -7.32 10.31 -3.92
CA THR A 152 -7.99 11.18 -4.89
C THR A 152 -7.01 12.08 -5.63
N SER A 153 -7.26 12.39 -6.91
CA SER A 153 -6.38 13.17 -7.80
C SER A 153 -6.05 14.59 -7.33
N ALA A 154 -6.84 15.20 -6.41
CA ALA A 154 -6.60 16.54 -5.87
C ALA A 154 -6.02 16.52 -4.43
N PRO A 155 -5.03 17.38 -4.11
CA PRO A 155 -4.41 17.44 -2.80
C PRO A 155 -5.37 18.04 -1.76
N LYS A 156 -5.44 17.45 -0.55
CA LYS A 156 -6.30 17.92 0.55
C LYS A 156 -5.46 18.50 1.66
N GLY A 157 -5.72 19.73 2.07
CA GLY A 157 -5.03 20.38 3.19
C GLY A 157 -5.71 20.04 4.51
N VAL A 158 -5.11 19.18 5.33
CA VAL A 158 -5.62 18.88 6.68
C VAL A 158 -5.34 20.07 7.60
N VAL A 159 -6.38 20.60 8.23
CA VAL A 159 -6.30 21.77 9.12
C VAL A 159 -5.90 21.35 10.52
N LEU A 160 -4.64 21.62 10.89
CA LEU A 160 -4.09 21.26 12.19
C LEU A 160 -3.98 22.49 13.10
N SER A 161 -4.60 22.42 14.28
CA SER A 161 -4.52 23.49 15.28
C SER A 161 -3.30 23.35 16.20
N HIS A 162 -2.98 24.42 16.94
CA HIS A 162 -1.96 24.36 17.99
C HIS A 162 -2.31 23.35 19.09
N GLY A 163 -3.60 23.23 19.42
CA GLY A 163 -4.15 22.27 20.37
C GLY A 163 -3.97 20.84 19.89
N ASN A 164 -4.26 20.57 18.61
CA ASN A 164 -4.03 19.26 18.00
C ASN A 164 -2.56 18.84 18.11
N LEU A 165 -1.63 19.72 17.74
CA LEU A 165 -0.19 19.48 17.83
C LEU A 165 0.25 19.20 19.26
N ASN A 166 -0.13 20.06 20.22
CA ASN A 166 0.26 19.90 21.62
C ASN A 166 -0.28 18.60 22.20
N HIS A 167 -1.53 18.24 21.90
CA HIS A 167 -2.11 16.97 22.34
C HIS A 167 -1.35 15.77 21.77
N ASN A 168 -1.17 15.72 20.44
CA ASN A 168 -0.50 14.60 19.78
C ASN A 168 0.97 14.45 20.21
N LEU A 169 1.70 15.56 20.35
CA LEU A 169 3.09 15.55 20.83
C LEU A 169 3.21 15.03 22.27
N ARG A 170 2.26 15.34 23.16
CA ARG A 170 2.22 14.76 24.52
C ARG A 170 1.96 13.25 24.48
N THR A 171 1.04 12.81 23.62
CA THR A 171 0.74 11.38 23.43
C THR A 171 1.98 10.63 22.93
N ILE A 172 2.64 11.15 21.89
CA ILE A 172 3.89 10.58 21.35
C ILE A 172 4.97 10.53 22.43
N SER A 173 5.18 11.63 23.15
CA SER A 173 6.24 11.71 24.17
C SER A 173 6.02 10.69 25.29
N SER A 174 4.78 10.49 25.71
CA SER A 174 4.42 9.44 26.66
C SER A 174 4.60 8.03 26.08
N ALA A 175 4.09 7.78 24.87
CA ALA A 175 4.17 6.45 24.24
C ALA A 175 5.61 5.99 23.97
N LEU A 176 6.49 6.93 23.62
CA LEU A 176 7.90 6.68 23.36
C LEU A 176 8.78 6.89 24.60
N GLN A 177 8.21 7.24 25.76
CA GLN A 177 8.97 7.57 26.97
C GLN A 177 10.09 8.60 26.69
N ALA A 178 9.79 9.58 25.83
CA ALA A 178 10.74 10.58 25.39
C ALA A 178 10.93 11.69 26.43
N GLY A 179 12.15 12.20 26.54
CA GLY A 179 12.54 13.26 27.45
C GLY A 179 13.71 14.09 26.90
N ARG A 180 14.37 14.87 27.76
CA ARG A 180 15.51 15.73 27.35
C ARG A 180 16.75 14.93 26.91
N ASP A 181 16.84 13.68 27.36
CA ASP A 181 17.86 12.70 26.97
C ASP A 181 17.55 12.03 25.63
N THR A 182 16.40 12.33 25.01
CA THR A 182 16.06 11.83 23.68
C THR A 182 17.00 12.40 22.63
N VAL A 183 17.73 11.50 21.98
CA VAL A 183 18.49 11.76 20.76
C VAL A 183 17.80 11.10 19.58
N VAL A 184 17.31 11.90 18.63
CA VAL A 184 16.68 11.46 17.38
C VAL A 184 17.67 11.56 16.24
N VAL A 185 17.76 10.50 15.43
CA VAL A 185 18.42 10.57 14.11
C VAL A 185 17.37 10.25 13.05
N SER A 186 17.07 11.19 12.17
CA SER A 186 16.00 11.03 11.18
C SER A 186 16.40 11.53 9.80
N TRP A 187 16.06 10.77 8.77
CA TRP A 187 16.13 11.17 7.37
C TRP A 187 14.75 11.51 6.80
N LEU A 188 13.69 11.33 7.60
CA LEU A 188 12.33 11.46 7.12
C LEU A 188 12.07 12.89 6.68
N PRO A 189 11.35 13.08 5.58
CA PRO A 189 11.19 14.41 5.05
C PRO A 189 10.33 15.30 5.94
N GLN A 190 10.78 16.53 6.18
CA GLN A 190 10.12 17.53 7.05
C GLN A 190 8.78 18.08 6.54
N TYR A 191 8.35 17.69 5.34
CA TYR A 191 7.06 18.04 4.74
C TYR A 191 6.01 16.95 4.94
N HIS A 192 6.40 15.79 5.49
CA HIS A 192 5.47 14.75 5.93
C HIS A 192 5.28 14.81 7.44
N ASP A 193 4.07 14.47 7.88
CA ASP A 193 3.65 14.39 9.27
C ASP A 193 4.61 13.58 10.17
N MET A 194 5.00 12.36 9.78
CA MET A 194 5.93 11.54 10.56
C MET A 194 7.29 12.23 10.72
N GLY A 195 7.81 12.84 9.66
CA GLY A 195 9.05 13.63 9.73
C GLY A 195 8.86 14.87 10.60
N LEU A 196 7.98 15.77 10.19
CA LEU A 196 7.73 17.05 10.82
C LEU A 196 7.32 16.92 12.28
N ILE A 197 6.21 16.25 12.56
CA ILE A 197 5.62 16.15 13.89
C ILE A 197 6.43 15.15 14.74
N GLY A 198 6.65 13.94 14.22
CA GLY A 198 7.33 12.88 14.97
C GLY A 198 8.80 13.18 15.27
N ALA A 199 9.61 13.45 14.24
CA ALA A 199 11.05 13.65 14.43
C ALA A 199 11.39 15.07 14.88
N TYR A 200 10.99 16.09 14.13
CA TYR A 200 11.44 17.46 14.41
C TYR A 200 10.73 18.08 15.61
N LEU A 201 9.40 18.17 15.56
CA LEU A 201 8.61 18.78 16.64
C LEU A 201 8.64 17.92 17.90
N GLY A 202 8.59 16.59 17.79
CA GLY A 202 8.74 15.68 18.93
C GLY A 202 10.06 15.89 19.67
N THR A 203 11.17 16.04 18.95
CA THR A 203 12.48 16.35 19.57
C THR A 203 12.46 17.70 20.30
N ILE A 204 11.95 18.74 19.64
CA ILE A 204 11.91 20.10 20.20
C ILE A 204 11.00 20.14 21.43
N PHE A 205 9.84 19.51 21.37
CA PHE A 205 8.86 19.43 22.43
C PHE A 205 9.43 18.82 23.70
N ASN A 206 10.25 17.77 23.56
CA ASN A 206 10.90 17.09 24.68
C ASN A 206 12.21 17.77 25.14
N GLY A 207 12.69 18.78 24.42
CA GLY A 207 13.99 19.40 24.69
C GLY A 207 15.18 18.47 24.40
N GLY A 208 15.01 17.53 23.48
CA GLY A 208 16.03 16.56 23.07
C GLY A 208 16.97 17.10 21.98
N LYS A 209 17.80 16.20 21.43
CA LYS A 209 18.74 16.48 20.35
C LYS A 209 18.33 15.79 19.06
N GLY A 210 18.27 16.54 17.96
CA GLY A 210 17.98 16.01 16.63
C GLY A 210 19.21 16.04 15.72
N VAL A 211 19.44 14.96 14.98
CA VAL A 211 20.46 14.85 13.92
C VAL A 211 19.76 14.42 12.64
N TYR A 212 19.87 15.23 11.60
CA TYR A 212 19.06 15.07 10.41
C TYR A 212 19.94 14.94 9.16
N LEU A 213 19.51 14.09 8.24
CA LEU A 213 20.09 13.93 6.91
C LEU A 213 18.99 13.98 5.86
N SER A 214 19.34 14.26 4.61
CA SER A 214 18.32 14.29 3.55
C SER A 214 17.84 12.88 3.19
N PRO A 215 16.57 12.71 2.77
CA PRO A 215 16.07 11.44 2.23
C PRO A 215 16.93 10.90 1.09
N PHE A 216 17.46 11.80 0.25
CA PHE A 216 18.38 11.44 -0.83
C PHE A 216 19.67 10.81 -0.31
N SER A 217 20.23 11.33 0.79
CA SER A 217 21.44 10.77 1.41
C SER A 217 21.18 9.37 1.96
N PHE A 218 20.02 9.14 2.58
CA PHE A 218 19.60 7.83 3.04
C PHE A 218 19.45 6.83 1.88
N ILE A 219 18.74 7.20 0.80
CA ILE A 219 18.57 6.30 -0.34
C ILE A 219 19.91 5.96 -1.01
N ARG A 220 20.84 6.93 -1.10
CA ARG A 220 22.17 6.71 -1.68
C ARG A 220 23.02 5.76 -0.83
N ASP A 221 22.96 5.93 0.49
CA ASP A 221 23.72 5.13 1.45
C ASP A 221 22.92 4.91 2.75
N PRO A 222 22.07 3.86 2.80
CA PRO A 222 21.20 3.62 3.96
C PRO A 222 21.98 3.43 5.27
N CYS A 223 23.17 2.82 5.18
CA CYS A 223 24.05 2.55 6.32
C CYS A 223 24.62 3.83 6.96
N LEU A 224 24.60 4.97 6.27
CA LEU A 224 24.93 6.26 6.88
C LEU A 224 24.04 6.57 8.08
N TRP A 225 22.76 6.18 8.02
CA TRP A 225 21.83 6.40 9.13
C TRP A 225 22.30 5.67 10.39
N LEU A 226 22.67 4.39 10.28
CA LEU A 226 23.16 3.60 11.42
C LEU A 226 24.52 4.07 11.95
N ARG A 227 25.41 4.57 11.07
CA ARG A 227 26.66 5.22 11.51
C ARG A 227 26.40 6.50 12.29
N LEU A 228 25.40 7.29 11.91
CA LEU A 228 24.97 8.48 12.66
C LEU A 228 24.32 8.09 13.98
N VAL A 229 23.52 7.02 14.02
CA VAL A 229 22.95 6.44 15.24
C VAL A 229 24.07 6.13 16.23
N SER A 230 25.08 5.38 15.79
CA SER A 230 26.22 5.03 16.65
C SER A 230 27.00 6.26 17.11
N LYS A 231 27.40 7.13 16.18
CA LYS A 231 28.17 8.35 16.47
C LYS A 231 27.50 9.25 17.51
N HIS A 232 26.17 9.38 17.44
CA HIS A 232 25.41 10.27 18.31
C HIS A 232 24.74 9.55 19.48
N ARG A 233 24.95 8.24 19.63
CA ARG A 233 24.25 7.38 20.60
C ARG A 233 22.74 7.61 20.56
N ALA A 234 22.17 7.54 19.37
CA ALA A 234 20.76 7.83 19.16
C ALA A 234 19.88 6.84 19.92
N THR A 235 18.73 7.35 20.36
CA THR A 235 17.81 6.62 21.25
C THR A 235 16.45 6.38 20.60
N HIS A 236 16.03 7.29 19.71
CA HIS A 236 14.71 7.26 19.09
C HIS A 236 14.87 7.38 17.57
N LEU A 237 14.27 6.45 16.85
CA LEU A 237 14.32 6.34 15.40
C LEU A 237 12.93 6.09 14.86
N GLN A 238 12.74 6.39 13.58
CA GLN A 238 11.46 6.24 12.92
C GLN A 238 11.68 6.08 11.43
N ALA A 239 11.01 5.10 10.84
CA ALA A 239 11.08 4.85 9.42
C ALA A 239 9.86 4.01 8.96
N PRO A 240 9.51 4.08 7.68
CA PRO A 240 8.59 3.12 7.07
C PRO A 240 9.18 1.72 6.97
N ASN A 241 8.33 0.70 6.82
CA ASN A 241 8.71 -0.72 6.79
C ASN A 241 9.83 -1.02 5.77
N PHE A 242 9.75 -0.44 4.56
CA PHE A 242 10.72 -0.64 3.47
C PHE A 242 12.15 -0.27 3.89
N ALA A 243 12.31 0.69 4.80
CA ALA A 243 13.62 1.14 5.24
C ALA A 243 14.34 0.04 6.04
N TYR A 244 13.59 -0.72 6.84
CA TYR A 244 14.11 -1.88 7.59
C TYR A 244 14.58 -2.96 6.61
N SER A 245 13.75 -3.31 5.61
CA SER A 245 14.10 -4.27 4.55
C SER A 245 15.31 -3.80 3.73
N LEU A 246 15.38 -2.51 3.40
CA LEU A 246 16.50 -1.93 2.66
C LEU A 246 17.81 -1.99 3.46
N LEU A 247 17.76 -1.69 4.76
CA LEU A 247 18.93 -1.77 5.64
C LEU A 247 19.41 -3.20 5.78
N ALA A 248 18.51 -4.15 6.03
CA ALA A 248 18.85 -5.57 6.13
C ALA A 248 19.59 -6.07 4.87
N ARG A 249 19.09 -5.73 3.66
CA ARG A 249 19.72 -6.08 2.38
C ARG A 249 21.06 -5.38 2.11
N LYS A 250 21.39 -4.32 2.85
CA LYS A 250 22.64 -3.53 2.67
C LYS A 250 23.59 -3.67 3.85
N SER A 251 23.28 -4.55 4.79
CA SER A 251 24.02 -4.75 6.04
C SER A 251 25.50 -5.11 5.85
N ASP A 252 25.84 -5.86 4.79
CA ASP A 252 27.24 -6.20 4.44
C ASP A 252 28.18 -4.99 4.35
N ARG A 253 27.65 -3.81 3.99
CA ARG A 253 28.44 -2.56 3.91
C ARG A 253 28.97 -2.10 5.27
N LEU A 254 28.31 -2.48 6.36
CA LEU A 254 28.81 -2.21 7.71
C LEU A 254 29.87 -3.22 8.13
N THR A 255 29.73 -4.48 7.71
CA THR A 255 30.71 -5.54 7.98
C THR A 255 32.05 -5.26 7.30
N VAL A 256 32.05 -4.76 6.06
CA VAL A 256 33.27 -4.29 5.37
C VAL A 256 33.89 -3.07 6.09
N GLY A 257 33.07 -2.25 6.75
CA GLY A 257 33.51 -1.14 7.60
C GLY A 257 34.27 -1.59 8.86
N LEU A 258 33.93 -2.74 9.44
CA LEU A 258 34.63 -3.30 10.61
C LEU A 258 36.10 -3.63 10.28
N ALA A 259 36.38 -4.13 9.07
CA ALA A 259 37.75 -4.38 8.59
C ALA A 259 38.57 -3.07 8.40
N SER A 260 37.90 -1.91 8.34
CA SER A 260 38.51 -0.58 8.25
C SER A 260 38.39 0.24 9.55
N GLY A 261 38.04 -0.40 10.68
CA GLY A 261 37.99 0.23 12.00
C GLY A 261 36.74 1.07 12.29
N GLN A 262 35.72 1.04 11.44
CA GLN A 262 34.42 1.67 11.73
C GLN A 262 33.55 0.73 12.56
N HIS A 263 33.58 0.90 13.88
CA HIS A 263 32.70 0.16 14.79
C HIS A 263 31.33 0.84 14.87
N VAL A 264 30.26 0.12 14.50
CA VAL A 264 28.87 0.56 14.69
C VAL A 264 28.33 -0.08 15.96
N ASP A 265 27.89 0.76 16.89
CA ASP A 265 27.22 0.40 18.14
C ASP A 265 25.78 0.95 18.14
N LEU A 266 24.79 0.07 18.25
CA LEU A 266 23.36 0.38 18.27
C LEU A 266 22.73 0.22 19.66
N SER A 267 23.53 -0.03 20.71
CA SER A 267 23.03 -0.37 22.06
C SER A 267 22.28 0.78 22.76
N SER A 268 22.42 2.02 22.26
CA SER A 268 21.72 3.18 22.78
C SER A 268 20.26 3.29 22.34
N VAL A 269 19.86 2.51 21.33
CA VAL A 269 18.50 2.60 20.76
C VAL A 269 17.48 2.08 21.76
N ARG A 270 16.45 2.88 22.03
CA ARG A 270 15.32 2.55 22.92
C ARG A 270 14.02 2.34 22.16
N HIS A 271 13.82 3.12 21.10
CA HIS A 271 12.60 3.08 20.29
C HIS A 271 12.91 3.25 18.80
N MET A 272 12.30 2.40 17.98
CA MET A 272 12.31 2.47 16.52
C MET A 272 10.88 2.32 15.99
N ILE A 273 10.24 3.43 15.59
CA ILE A 273 8.89 3.38 15.01
C ILE A 273 8.94 2.73 13.63
N ASN A 274 8.09 1.74 13.41
CA ASN A 274 7.78 1.16 12.10
C ASN A 274 6.32 1.46 11.77
N GLY A 275 6.05 2.22 10.71
CA GLY A 275 4.69 2.64 10.36
C GLY A 275 4.61 3.31 9.01
N ALA A 276 3.53 4.06 8.77
CA ALA A 276 3.20 4.71 7.50
C ALA A 276 2.88 3.76 6.33
N GLU A 277 3.11 2.46 6.43
CA GLU A 277 2.72 1.46 5.44
C GLU A 277 2.46 0.11 6.14
N PRO A 278 1.88 -0.90 5.45
CA PRO A 278 1.68 -2.22 6.03
C PRO A 278 2.98 -2.78 6.60
N ILE A 279 2.89 -3.34 7.80
CA ILE A 279 4.05 -3.81 8.55
C ILE A 279 4.21 -5.30 8.29
N GLN A 280 5.31 -5.68 7.65
CA GLN A 280 5.67 -7.07 7.40
C GLN A 280 6.57 -7.59 8.52
N GLY A 281 6.22 -8.73 9.12
CA GLY A 281 7.01 -9.35 10.19
C GLY A 281 8.38 -9.79 9.67
N GLU A 282 8.46 -10.31 8.46
CA GLU A 282 9.72 -10.73 7.83
C GLU A 282 10.74 -9.57 7.72
N ALA A 283 10.27 -8.36 7.41
CA ALA A 283 11.14 -7.17 7.38
C ALA A 283 11.77 -6.88 8.74
N ILE A 284 11.01 -7.09 9.83
CA ILE A 284 11.48 -6.92 11.21
C ILE A 284 12.47 -8.03 11.57
N ASP A 285 12.16 -9.28 11.23
CA ASP A 285 13.03 -10.44 11.50
C ASP A 285 14.38 -10.29 10.78
N ASN A 286 14.35 -9.94 9.50
CA ASN A 286 15.56 -9.73 8.69
C ASN A 286 16.39 -8.54 9.22
N PHE A 287 15.72 -7.50 9.74
CA PHE A 287 16.41 -6.37 10.36
C PHE A 287 17.12 -6.77 11.66
N TYR A 288 16.45 -7.47 12.58
CA TYR A 288 17.12 -7.96 13.79
C TYR A 288 18.26 -8.93 13.47
N ARG A 289 18.05 -9.88 12.55
CA ARG A 289 19.12 -10.81 12.12
C ARG A 289 20.37 -10.05 11.64
N ALA A 290 20.18 -8.95 10.91
CA ALA A 290 21.28 -8.13 10.40
C ALA A 290 21.95 -7.26 11.48
N PHE A 291 21.19 -6.76 12.47
CA PHE A 291 21.65 -5.66 13.34
C PHE A 291 21.79 -5.99 14.83
N SER A 292 21.27 -7.13 15.30
CA SER A 292 21.56 -7.64 16.65
C SER A 292 23.06 -7.82 16.91
N PRO A 293 23.91 -8.28 15.94
CA PRO A 293 25.36 -8.33 16.13
C PRO A 293 26.03 -6.98 16.38
N PHE A 294 25.38 -5.86 16.02
CA PHE A 294 25.85 -4.49 16.28
C PHE A 294 25.28 -3.91 17.58
N GLY A 295 24.70 -4.75 18.45
CA GLY A 295 24.19 -4.36 19.76
C GLY A 295 22.78 -3.78 19.75
N LEU A 296 22.00 -3.93 18.67
CA LEU A 296 20.61 -3.47 18.63
C LEU A 296 19.78 -4.24 19.67
N PRO A 297 19.13 -3.57 20.65
CA PRO A 297 18.35 -4.27 21.67
C PRO A 297 17.08 -4.90 21.08
N GLU A 298 16.65 -6.04 21.63
CA GLU A 298 15.41 -6.68 21.22
C GLU A 298 14.18 -5.84 21.55
N GLY A 299 13.12 -5.99 20.75
CA GLY A 299 11.84 -5.34 20.98
C GLY A 299 11.82 -3.82 20.81
N VAL A 300 12.90 -3.17 20.35
CA VAL A 300 12.94 -1.72 20.12
C VAL A 300 12.17 -1.29 18.86
N VAL A 301 12.01 -2.17 17.88
CA VAL A 301 11.14 -1.96 16.72
C VAL A 301 9.68 -2.03 17.16
N LYS A 302 8.97 -0.90 17.06
CA LYS A 302 7.61 -0.69 17.54
C LYS A 302 6.66 -0.42 16.35
N PRO A 303 5.85 -1.41 15.94
CA PRO A 303 4.73 -1.20 15.03
C PRO A 303 3.82 -0.06 15.50
N THR A 304 3.41 0.82 14.60
CA THR A 304 2.71 2.07 14.93
C THR A 304 1.70 2.42 13.85
N TYR A 305 0.50 2.82 14.28
CA TYR A 305 -0.57 3.32 13.42
C TYR A 305 -0.74 4.84 13.57
N GLY A 306 -1.00 5.50 12.44
CA GLY A 306 -0.99 6.94 12.35
C GLY A 306 -1.39 7.49 10.99
N LEU A 307 -1.97 8.70 11.00
CA LEU A 307 -2.47 9.41 9.83
C LEU A 307 -2.49 10.93 10.06
N ALA A 308 -2.44 11.70 8.98
CA ALA A 308 -2.37 13.16 9.04
C ALA A 308 -3.63 13.78 9.67
N GLU A 309 -4.81 13.19 9.41
CA GLU A 309 -6.11 13.59 9.94
C GLU A 309 -6.22 13.45 11.46
N HIS A 310 -5.33 12.66 12.09
CA HIS A 310 -5.16 12.57 13.55
C HIS A 310 -3.84 13.21 14.03
N THR A 311 -3.29 14.16 13.27
CA THR A 311 -2.06 14.87 13.62
C THR A 311 -0.83 13.97 13.74
N VAL A 312 -0.79 12.86 12.98
CA VAL A 312 0.25 11.82 12.91
C VAL A 312 0.02 10.56 13.74
N TYR A 313 -0.01 10.62 15.07
CA TYR A 313 0.07 9.39 15.89
C TYR A 313 -1.29 9.00 16.46
N VAL A 314 -1.65 7.71 16.40
CA VAL A 314 -2.81 7.14 17.09
C VAL A 314 -2.33 6.23 18.22
N CYS A 315 -1.63 5.14 17.86
CA CYS A 315 -1.10 4.16 18.79
C CYS A 315 0.13 3.44 18.23
N GLY A 316 0.88 2.78 19.10
CA GLY A 316 2.09 2.09 18.73
C GLY A 316 2.60 1.17 19.83
N GLY A 317 3.64 0.41 19.51
CA GLY A 317 4.30 -0.47 20.46
C GLY A 317 3.63 -1.82 20.63
N GLY A 318 2.81 -2.25 19.68
CA GLY A 318 2.21 -3.59 19.69
C GLY A 318 3.25 -4.69 19.79
N GLN A 319 2.88 -5.76 20.48
CA GLN A 319 3.74 -6.91 20.72
C GLN A 319 3.20 -8.16 20.04
N GLN A 320 1.95 -8.13 19.56
CA GLN A 320 1.30 -9.29 18.98
C GLN A 320 1.66 -9.45 17.50
N ARG A 321 2.01 -10.68 17.14
CA ARG A 321 2.17 -11.18 15.78
C ARG A 321 1.35 -12.46 15.67
N LEU A 322 0.28 -12.39 14.90
CA LEU A 322 -0.73 -13.44 14.81
C LEU A 322 -0.85 -13.94 13.39
N TRP A 323 -1.30 -15.18 13.24
CA TRP A 323 -1.75 -15.73 11.97
C TRP A 323 -3.25 -15.85 12.01
N VAL A 324 -3.91 -15.39 10.96
CA VAL A 324 -5.36 -15.43 10.84
C VAL A 324 -5.77 -16.19 9.59
N ASP A 325 -6.95 -16.81 9.65
CA ASP A 325 -7.57 -17.41 8.49
C ASP A 325 -7.86 -16.31 7.46
N LYS A 326 -7.21 -16.42 6.30
CA LYS A 326 -7.27 -15.40 5.26
C LYS A 326 -8.65 -15.32 4.63
N GLN A 327 -9.30 -16.46 4.42
CA GLN A 327 -10.60 -16.52 3.75
C GLN A 327 -11.69 -15.92 4.64
N GLU A 328 -11.68 -16.24 5.94
CA GLU A 328 -12.60 -15.65 6.92
C GLU A 328 -12.44 -14.13 7.02
N LEU A 329 -11.19 -13.63 6.99
CA LEU A 329 -10.92 -12.20 7.01
C LEU A 329 -11.44 -11.49 5.75
N GLU A 330 -11.19 -12.06 4.57
CA GLU A 330 -11.56 -11.48 3.28
C GLU A 330 -13.07 -11.54 3.00
N SER A 331 -13.70 -12.67 3.32
CA SER A 331 -15.07 -12.99 2.90
C SER A 331 -16.09 -12.66 3.99
N ASN A 332 -15.77 -13.01 5.24
CA ASN A 332 -16.69 -12.89 6.37
C ASN A 332 -16.34 -11.71 7.29
N ARG A 333 -15.21 -11.02 7.04
CA ARG A 333 -14.70 -9.91 7.86
C ARG A 333 -14.40 -10.33 9.31
N VAL A 334 -14.13 -11.61 9.54
CA VAL A 334 -13.85 -12.17 10.87
C VAL A 334 -12.35 -12.36 11.08
N PHE A 335 -11.82 -11.84 12.18
CA PHE A 335 -10.43 -12.01 12.60
C PHE A 335 -10.25 -13.31 13.37
N ARG A 336 -10.24 -14.43 12.64
CA ARG A 336 -10.08 -15.77 13.22
C ARG A 336 -8.60 -16.13 13.34
N VAL A 337 -8.07 -16.13 14.56
CA VAL A 337 -6.68 -16.58 14.82
C VAL A 337 -6.54 -18.09 14.61
N VAL A 338 -5.48 -18.47 13.91
CA VAL A 338 -5.14 -19.85 13.57
C VAL A 338 -3.63 -20.08 13.75
N GLU A 339 -3.18 -21.33 13.68
CA GLU A 339 -1.75 -21.63 13.67
C GLU A 339 -1.10 -21.21 12.35
N LYS A 340 0.21 -20.92 12.38
CA LYS A 340 0.98 -20.56 11.18
C LYS A 340 0.91 -21.62 10.09
N THR A 341 0.94 -22.90 10.48
CA THR A 341 0.79 -24.05 9.59
C THR A 341 -0.64 -24.55 9.67
N ASN A 342 -1.59 -23.80 9.09
CA ASN A 342 -2.98 -24.20 9.04
C ASN A 342 -3.20 -25.18 7.86
N THR A 343 -3.61 -26.41 8.17
CA THR A 343 -3.94 -27.41 7.14
C THR A 343 -5.30 -27.16 6.49
N ALA A 344 -6.17 -26.34 7.11
CA ALA A 344 -7.53 -26.09 6.65
C ALA A 344 -7.66 -24.95 5.62
N GLY A 345 -6.59 -24.17 5.39
CA GLY A 345 -6.65 -23.04 4.46
C GLY A 345 -5.47 -22.09 4.56
N LEU A 346 -5.48 -21.06 3.71
CA LEU A 346 -4.44 -20.05 3.65
C LEU A 346 -4.47 -19.14 4.88
N VAL A 347 -3.28 -18.76 5.37
CA VAL A 347 -3.13 -17.88 6.52
C VAL A 347 -2.53 -16.53 6.12
N LYS A 348 -2.91 -15.49 6.86
CA LYS A 348 -2.32 -14.15 6.76
C LYS A 348 -1.65 -13.77 8.06
N GLU A 349 -0.43 -13.25 7.96
CA GLU A 349 0.27 -12.66 9.10
C GLU A 349 -0.29 -11.27 9.40
N MET A 350 -0.60 -11.02 10.67
CA MET A 350 -1.14 -9.75 11.16
C MET A 350 -0.27 -9.23 12.31
N ILE A 351 0.12 -7.96 12.21
CA ILE A 351 0.98 -7.29 13.19
C ILE A 351 0.16 -6.28 14.00
N GLY A 352 0.18 -6.44 15.32
CA GLY A 352 -0.49 -5.54 16.24
C GLY A 352 0.24 -4.19 16.30
N CYS A 353 -0.52 -3.10 16.22
CA CYS A 353 -0.05 -1.72 16.27
C CYS A 353 -0.18 -1.11 17.67
N GLY A 354 -0.39 -1.94 18.70
CA GLY A 354 -0.51 -1.52 20.10
C GLY A 354 -1.93 -1.16 20.50
N VAL A 355 -2.08 -0.74 21.76
CA VAL A 355 -3.38 -0.42 22.36
C VAL A 355 -3.88 0.93 21.84
N PRO A 356 -5.01 0.97 21.12
CA PRO A 356 -5.44 2.17 20.40
C PRO A 356 -6.13 3.21 21.29
N SER A 357 -6.90 2.75 22.27
CA SER A 357 -7.66 3.61 23.17
C SER A 357 -6.87 3.95 24.43
N ARG A 358 -6.62 5.25 24.63
CA ARG A 358 -5.87 5.81 25.75
C ARG A 358 -6.72 6.80 26.51
N LYS A 359 -7.47 6.29 27.49
CA LYS A 359 -8.39 7.10 28.31
C LYS A 359 -7.67 8.21 29.09
N ASP A 360 -6.43 7.97 29.50
CA ASP A 360 -5.55 8.94 30.16
C ASP A 360 -5.24 10.17 29.29
N TYR A 361 -5.40 10.06 27.97
CA TYR A 361 -5.22 11.13 26.98
C TYR A 361 -6.52 11.40 26.19
N GLY A 362 -7.67 10.87 26.63
CA GLY A 362 -8.95 11.08 25.94
C GLY A 362 -8.96 10.60 24.49
N ILE A 363 -8.21 9.54 24.16
CA ILE A 363 -8.22 8.90 22.84
C ILE A 363 -9.18 7.71 22.89
N ASP A 364 -10.23 7.78 22.09
CA ASP A 364 -11.26 6.76 21.91
C ASP A 364 -11.20 6.26 20.48
N VAL A 365 -10.86 4.99 20.29
CA VAL A 365 -10.80 4.32 18.99
C VAL A 365 -11.80 3.17 18.99
N ARG A 366 -12.65 3.16 17.96
CA ARG A 366 -13.69 2.14 17.77
C ARG A 366 -13.58 1.54 16.38
N ILE A 367 -14.03 0.30 16.26
CA ILE A 367 -14.20 -0.38 14.97
C ILE A 367 -15.69 -0.31 14.64
N VAL A 368 -16.03 0.31 13.51
CA VAL A 368 -17.41 0.68 13.20
C VAL A 368 -17.79 0.12 11.84
N ASP A 369 -19.02 -0.40 11.72
CA ASP A 369 -19.58 -0.74 10.42
C ASP A 369 -19.85 0.55 9.62
N ALA A 370 -19.28 0.67 8.43
CA ALA A 370 -19.41 1.88 7.64
C ALA A 370 -20.84 2.12 7.10
N GLU A 371 -21.68 1.08 7.05
CA GLU A 371 -23.06 1.16 6.56
C GLU A 371 -24.05 1.37 7.70
N THR A 372 -23.93 0.62 8.80
CA THR A 372 -24.86 0.73 9.93
C THR A 372 -24.45 1.78 10.96
N GLU A 373 -23.19 2.26 10.91
CA GLU A 373 -22.58 3.16 11.89
C GLU A 373 -22.57 2.62 13.34
N GLU A 374 -22.76 1.31 13.48
CA GLU A 374 -22.71 0.59 14.76
C GLU A 374 -21.29 0.10 15.06
N GLU A 375 -20.92 0.11 16.33
CA GLU A 375 -19.66 -0.46 16.79
C GLU A 375 -19.66 -1.98 16.64
N LYS A 376 -18.57 -2.50 16.05
CA LYS A 376 -18.34 -3.93 15.90
C LYS A 376 -17.79 -4.53 17.19
N PRO A 377 -18.16 -5.79 17.52
CA PRO A 377 -17.57 -6.50 18.63
C PRO A 377 -16.08 -6.80 18.38
N GLU A 378 -15.36 -7.16 19.45
CA GLU A 378 -13.96 -7.57 19.35
C GLU A 378 -13.79 -8.75 18.38
N GLY A 379 -12.76 -8.70 17.53
CA GLY A 379 -12.49 -9.73 16.53
C GLY A 379 -13.25 -9.58 15.21
N GLU A 380 -14.13 -8.59 15.06
CA GLU A 380 -14.74 -8.24 13.78
C GLU A 380 -14.06 -7.05 13.11
N THR A 381 -13.97 -7.09 11.78
CA THR A 381 -13.36 -6.02 10.99
C THR A 381 -14.38 -4.93 10.64
N GLY A 382 -13.96 -3.68 10.75
CA GLY A 382 -14.74 -2.50 10.37
C GLY A 382 -13.84 -1.31 10.10
N GLU A 383 -14.44 -0.15 9.83
CA GLU A 383 -13.70 1.11 9.69
C GLU A 383 -13.20 1.59 11.05
N ILE A 384 -11.95 2.02 11.11
CA ILE A 384 -11.36 2.59 12.33
C ILE A 384 -11.89 4.02 12.49
N TRP A 385 -12.60 4.29 13.58
CA TRP A 385 -13.14 5.60 13.92
C TRP A 385 -12.46 6.15 15.17
N ILE A 386 -12.06 7.43 15.16
CA ILE A 386 -11.22 8.01 16.21
C ILE A 386 -11.81 9.31 16.77
N SER A 387 -11.97 9.39 18.09
CA SER A 387 -12.28 10.63 18.81
C SER A 387 -11.15 10.98 19.76
N SER A 388 -10.56 12.18 19.59
CA SER A 388 -9.57 12.73 20.51
C SER A 388 -9.30 14.22 20.22
N ALA A 389 -8.54 14.89 21.09
CA ALA A 389 -8.04 16.24 20.81
C ALA A 389 -6.91 16.29 19.76
N SER A 390 -6.36 15.14 19.32
CA SER A 390 -5.46 15.06 18.15
C SER A 390 -6.23 15.03 16.82
N LYS A 391 -7.54 14.84 16.83
CA LYS A 391 -8.38 14.87 15.63
C LYS A 391 -8.31 16.26 14.98
N ALA A 392 -7.89 16.31 13.71
CA ALA A 392 -7.79 17.56 12.97
C ALA A 392 -9.16 18.24 12.81
N ARG A 393 -9.15 19.52 12.47
CA ARG A 393 -10.39 20.31 12.37
C ARG A 393 -11.25 20.00 11.14
N GLY A 394 -10.67 19.36 10.13
CA GLY A 394 -11.27 19.18 8.82
C GLY A 394 -10.25 19.35 7.69
N TYR A 395 -10.75 19.30 6.47
CA TYR A 395 -10.01 19.70 5.28
C TYR A 395 -10.23 21.19 4.98
N TYR A 396 -9.21 21.84 4.45
CA TYR A 396 -9.21 23.27 4.12
C TYR A 396 -10.01 23.56 2.84
N GLY A 397 -10.70 24.70 2.83
CA GLY A 397 -11.49 25.19 1.70
C GLY A 397 -12.99 25.08 1.98
N ASP A 398 -13.76 26.07 1.53
CA ASP A 398 -15.21 26.08 1.68
C ASP A 398 -15.86 24.94 0.88
N GLU A 399 -15.27 24.59 -0.27
CA GLU A 399 -15.65 23.44 -1.09
C GLU A 399 -15.51 22.08 -0.36
N MET A 400 -14.71 22.03 0.71
CA MET A 400 -14.48 20.81 1.50
C MET A 400 -15.35 20.74 2.76
N ARG A 401 -16.25 21.70 2.99
CA ARG A 401 -16.99 21.80 4.27
C ARG A 401 -17.85 20.58 4.55
N GLU A 402 -18.63 20.13 3.57
CA GLU A 402 -19.50 18.96 3.70
C GLU A 402 -18.68 17.68 3.87
N PHE A 403 -17.67 17.48 3.02
CA PHE A 403 -16.74 16.35 3.12
C PHE A 403 -15.99 16.33 4.46
N SER A 404 -15.68 17.49 5.02
CA SER A 404 -15.06 17.60 6.35
C SER A 404 -16.04 17.27 7.47
N ALA A 405 -17.30 17.68 7.37
CA ALA A 405 -18.32 17.31 8.33
C ALA A 405 -18.54 15.79 8.34
N GLU A 406 -18.68 15.18 7.17
CA GLU A 406 -18.80 13.72 7.02
C GLU A 406 -17.60 12.98 7.61
N ALA A 407 -16.38 13.43 7.28
CA ALA A 407 -15.16 12.74 7.72
C ALA A 407 -14.83 12.95 9.20
N PHE A 408 -15.08 14.12 9.79
CA PHE A 408 -14.59 14.49 11.13
C PHE A 408 -15.68 14.62 12.20
N GLN A 409 -16.95 14.61 11.82
CA GLN A 409 -18.10 14.78 12.73
C GLN A 409 -19.02 13.55 12.76
N ALA A 410 -18.52 12.38 12.38
CA ALA A 410 -19.28 11.14 12.40
C ALA A 410 -19.70 10.77 13.84
N LYS A 411 -20.83 10.09 13.97
CA LYS A 411 -21.41 9.70 15.26
C LYS A 411 -21.65 8.20 15.24
N VAL A 412 -21.22 7.52 16.29
CA VAL A 412 -21.45 6.08 16.44
C VAL A 412 -22.85 5.87 16.99
N VAL A 413 -23.61 4.95 16.40
CA VAL A 413 -24.94 4.57 16.88
C VAL A 413 -24.81 3.99 18.29
N GLY A 414 -25.65 4.46 19.21
CA GLY A 414 -25.62 4.06 20.61
C GLY A 414 -24.59 4.80 21.49
N ASP A 415 -23.80 5.74 20.95
CA ASP A 415 -22.91 6.58 21.77
C ASP A 415 -23.71 7.55 22.65
N THR A 416 -23.64 7.37 23.97
CA THR A 416 -24.35 8.21 24.94
C THR A 416 -23.58 9.47 25.34
N GLU A 417 -22.31 9.56 25.00
CA GLU A 417 -21.44 10.69 25.37
C GLU A 417 -21.50 11.84 24.35
N GLY A 418 -22.16 11.63 23.20
CA GLY A 418 -22.31 12.63 22.15
C GLY A 418 -20.99 12.97 21.45
N LYS A 419 -20.03 12.04 21.47
CA LYS A 419 -18.72 12.21 20.84
C LYS A 419 -18.87 12.27 19.33
N THR A 420 -17.94 13.00 18.70
CA THR A 420 -17.77 12.95 17.25
C THR A 420 -16.45 12.29 16.89
N PHE A 421 -16.45 11.54 15.80
CA PHE A 421 -15.36 10.69 15.37
C PHE A 421 -14.84 11.10 14.00
N LEU A 422 -13.54 10.85 13.80
CA LEU A 422 -12.90 10.84 12.50
C LEU A 422 -13.10 9.46 11.86
N LYS A 423 -13.72 9.42 10.67
CA LYS A 423 -13.74 8.29 9.76
C LYS A 423 -12.40 8.21 9.03
N THR A 424 -11.57 7.23 9.37
CA THR A 424 -10.20 7.17 8.83
C THR A 424 -10.14 6.65 7.39
N GLY A 425 -11.16 5.90 6.95
CA GLY A 425 -11.17 5.12 5.72
C GLY A 425 -10.28 3.88 5.76
N ASP A 426 -9.62 3.60 6.89
CA ASP A 426 -8.78 2.43 7.10
C ASP A 426 -9.60 1.34 7.81
N LEU A 427 -9.44 0.10 7.35
CA LEU A 427 -10.09 -1.08 7.93
C LEU A 427 -9.18 -1.70 8.98
N GLY A 428 -9.74 -2.04 10.13
CA GLY A 428 -9.01 -2.68 11.19
C GLY A 428 -9.91 -3.48 12.12
N VAL A 429 -9.27 -4.10 13.09
CA VAL A 429 -9.90 -4.90 14.13
C VAL A 429 -9.14 -4.71 15.42
N ILE A 430 -9.88 -4.64 16.53
CA ILE A 430 -9.32 -4.73 17.87
C ILE A 430 -9.42 -6.19 18.28
N TYR A 431 -8.30 -6.77 18.70
CA TYR A 431 -8.23 -8.14 19.20
C TYR A 431 -7.16 -8.22 20.29
N ASN A 432 -7.48 -8.82 21.44
CA ASN A 432 -6.63 -8.85 22.63
C ASN A 432 -6.10 -7.44 22.98
N GLN A 433 -6.98 -6.43 22.91
CA GLN A 433 -6.70 -5.00 23.18
C GLN A 433 -5.75 -4.30 22.19
N GLU A 434 -5.15 -4.98 21.23
CA GLU A 434 -4.30 -4.35 20.20
C GLU A 434 -5.09 -4.10 18.92
N LEU A 435 -4.73 -3.01 18.22
CA LEU A 435 -5.26 -2.69 16.91
C LEU A 435 -4.46 -3.39 15.81
N PHE A 436 -5.14 -4.11 14.93
CA PHE A 436 -4.58 -4.68 13.71
C PHE A 436 -5.14 -3.95 12.50
N ILE A 437 -4.27 -3.60 11.55
CA ILE A 437 -4.67 -2.90 10.32
C ILE A 437 -4.89 -3.93 9.22
N CYS A 438 -6.12 -4.05 8.74
CA CYS A 438 -6.51 -5.03 7.72
C CYS A 438 -6.27 -4.48 6.31
N GLY A 439 -6.51 -3.19 6.08
CA GLY A 439 -6.34 -2.55 4.78
C GLY A 439 -6.96 -1.16 4.73
N ARG A 440 -7.23 -0.68 3.52
CA ARG A 440 -7.91 0.61 3.30
C ARG A 440 -9.15 0.41 2.45
N MET A 441 -10.29 0.94 2.89
CA MET A 441 -11.59 0.67 2.26
C MET A 441 -11.62 1.07 0.78
N LYS A 442 -11.04 2.22 0.43
CA LYS A 442 -10.99 2.71 -0.95
C LYS A 442 -9.98 2.01 -1.85
N ASP A 443 -9.04 1.28 -1.27
CA ASP A 443 -8.04 0.53 -2.02
C ASP A 443 -8.46 -0.94 -2.19
N LEU A 444 -9.48 -1.40 -1.46
CA LEU A 444 -9.95 -2.79 -1.49
C LEU A 444 -10.34 -3.18 -2.93
N VAL A 445 -9.76 -4.28 -3.42
CA VAL A 445 -10.14 -4.85 -4.71
C VAL A 445 -11.30 -5.79 -4.45
N ILE A 446 -12.47 -5.50 -5.02
CA ILE A 446 -13.67 -6.31 -4.83
C ILE A 446 -13.96 -7.02 -6.14
N ILE A 447 -13.79 -8.33 -6.17
CA ILE A 447 -14.01 -9.15 -7.36
C ILE A 447 -14.95 -10.28 -6.99
N ARG A 448 -16.10 -10.35 -7.68
CA ARG A 448 -17.14 -11.36 -7.45
C ARG A 448 -17.58 -11.45 -5.98
N GLY A 449 -17.68 -10.29 -5.30
CA GLY A 449 -18.11 -10.19 -3.91
C GLY A 449 -17.06 -10.56 -2.86
N ARG A 450 -15.83 -10.98 -3.25
CA ARG A 450 -14.72 -11.17 -2.32
C ARG A 450 -13.82 -9.94 -2.27
N ASN A 451 -13.41 -9.59 -1.05
CA ASN A 451 -12.48 -8.51 -0.79
C ASN A 451 -11.04 -9.04 -0.89
N HIS A 452 -10.23 -8.42 -1.73
CA HIS A 452 -8.81 -8.67 -1.82
C HIS A 452 -8.04 -7.42 -1.43
N TYR A 453 -7.13 -7.56 -0.48
CA TYR A 453 -6.25 -6.48 -0.08
C TYR A 453 -5.12 -6.36 -1.12
N PRO A 454 -4.99 -5.21 -1.84
CA PRO A 454 -3.98 -5.07 -2.90
C PRO A 454 -2.56 -5.39 -2.45
N GLN A 455 -2.23 -5.08 -1.21
CA GLN A 455 -0.92 -5.29 -0.64
C GLN A 455 -0.54 -6.77 -0.59
N ASP A 456 -1.53 -7.63 -0.38
CA ASP A 456 -1.32 -9.08 -0.35
C ASP A 456 -1.11 -9.59 -1.79
N LEU A 457 -1.89 -9.09 -2.76
CA LEU A 457 -1.72 -9.40 -4.19
C LEU A 457 -0.35 -8.95 -4.71
N GLU A 458 0.06 -7.73 -4.33
CA GLU A 458 1.35 -7.15 -4.64
C GLU A 458 2.50 -7.96 -4.04
N ALA A 459 2.37 -8.42 -2.78
CA ALA A 459 3.39 -9.25 -2.15
C ALA A 459 3.61 -10.58 -2.89
N SER A 460 2.54 -11.24 -3.34
CA SER A 460 2.65 -12.47 -4.13
C SER A 460 3.28 -12.22 -5.50
N ALA A 461 2.96 -11.10 -6.15
CA ALA A 461 3.65 -10.71 -7.39
C ALA A 461 5.14 -10.43 -7.13
N GLU A 462 5.48 -9.69 -6.07
CA GLU A 462 6.85 -9.32 -5.70
C GLU A 462 7.71 -10.49 -5.18
N SER A 463 7.13 -11.69 -5.02
CA SER A 463 7.88 -12.91 -4.73
C SER A 463 8.82 -13.33 -5.87
N HIS A 464 8.60 -12.83 -7.09
CA HIS A 464 9.44 -13.06 -8.26
C HIS A 464 10.63 -12.09 -8.29
N GLU A 465 11.84 -12.63 -8.32
CA GLU A 465 13.08 -11.84 -8.20
C GLU A 465 13.30 -10.84 -9.33
N GLU A 466 12.70 -11.09 -10.50
CA GLU A 466 12.76 -10.24 -11.67
C GLU A 466 12.06 -8.90 -11.47
N LEU A 467 11.13 -8.80 -10.50
CA LEU A 467 10.46 -7.56 -10.13
C LEU A 467 11.30 -6.73 -9.15
N ARG A 468 11.14 -5.41 -9.24
CA ARG A 468 11.72 -4.49 -8.25
C ARG A 468 10.86 -4.52 -6.98
N PRO A 469 11.43 -4.82 -5.80
CA PRO A 469 10.68 -4.84 -4.56
C PRO A 469 10.08 -3.47 -4.21
N GLY A 470 8.83 -3.44 -3.74
CA GLY A 470 8.07 -2.23 -3.46
C GLY A 470 7.75 -1.40 -4.71
N CYS A 471 7.66 -2.04 -5.88
CA CYS A 471 7.34 -1.42 -7.17
C CYS A 471 6.23 -2.19 -7.93
N CYS A 472 5.31 -2.82 -7.21
CA CYS A 472 4.09 -3.43 -7.75
C CYS A 472 2.84 -2.67 -7.29
N ALA A 473 1.81 -2.61 -8.15
CA ALA A 473 0.49 -2.07 -7.84
C ALA A 473 -0.60 -3.03 -8.34
N ALA A 474 -1.49 -3.44 -7.45
CA ALA A 474 -2.69 -4.21 -7.79
C ALA A 474 -3.94 -3.33 -7.60
N PHE A 475 -4.89 -3.39 -8.52
CA PHE A 475 -6.15 -2.64 -8.43
C PHE A 475 -7.20 -3.23 -9.37
N SER A 476 -8.48 -2.99 -9.07
CA SER A 476 -9.57 -3.31 -9.99
C SER A 476 -9.63 -2.27 -11.12
N TYR A 477 -10.00 -2.71 -12.31
CA TYR A 477 -10.27 -1.86 -13.47
C TYR A 477 -11.45 -2.41 -14.27
N LEU A 478 -12.07 -1.56 -15.08
CA LEU A 478 -13.12 -1.97 -16.01
C LEU A 478 -12.47 -2.24 -17.36
N ALA A 479 -12.70 -3.44 -17.92
CA ALA A 479 -12.25 -3.77 -19.26
C ALA A 479 -13.12 -3.06 -20.32
N ASP A 480 -12.52 -2.69 -21.45
CA ASP A 480 -13.25 -2.06 -22.56
C ASP A 480 -14.37 -3.00 -23.04
N GLY A 481 -15.62 -2.52 -23.01
CA GLY A 481 -16.79 -3.22 -23.56
C GLY A 481 -17.74 -3.87 -22.54
N ASN A 482 -17.38 -3.96 -21.26
CA ASN A 482 -18.28 -4.47 -20.23
C ASN A 482 -18.15 -3.69 -18.91
N ALA A 483 -19.04 -2.72 -18.70
CA ALA A 483 -18.97 -1.76 -17.60
C ALA A 483 -19.28 -2.37 -16.22
N ASP A 484 -19.76 -3.61 -16.17
CA ASP A 484 -20.25 -4.25 -14.94
C ASP A 484 -19.30 -5.34 -14.38
N ASP A 485 -18.21 -5.67 -15.08
CA ASP A 485 -17.25 -6.70 -14.61
C ASP A 485 -15.93 -6.05 -14.17
N GLU A 486 -15.78 -5.82 -12.86
CA GLU A 486 -14.49 -5.39 -12.29
C GLU A 486 -13.46 -6.53 -12.38
N GLN A 487 -12.36 -6.26 -13.07
CA GLN A 487 -11.27 -7.22 -13.25
C GLN A 487 -9.99 -6.77 -12.54
N LEU A 488 -9.08 -7.71 -12.28
CA LEU A 488 -7.82 -7.43 -11.58
C LEU A 488 -6.68 -7.11 -12.56
N ALA A 489 -6.09 -5.92 -12.41
CA ALA A 489 -4.82 -5.56 -13.03
C ALA A 489 -3.66 -5.61 -12.03
N VAL A 490 -2.50 -6.05 -12.51
CA VAL A 490 -1.22 -5.97 -11.83
C VAL A 490 -0.24 -5.18 -12.69
N VAL A 491 0.32 -4.12 -12.13
CA VAL A 491 1.33 -3.28 -12.79
C VAL A 491 2.61 -3.31 -11.98
N ALA A 492 3.73 -3.72 -12.56
CA ALA A 492 4.98 -3.91 -11.83
C ALA A 492 6.23 -3.46 -12.60
N GLU A 493 7.23 -2.92 -11.91
CA GLU A 493 8.53 -2.58 -12.52
C GLU A 493 9.47 -3.79 -12.58
N LEU A 494 10.07 -4.01 -13.75
CA LEU A 494 11.17 -4.97 -13.92
C LEU A 494 12.47 -4.43 -13.31
N ARG A 495 13.33 -5.34 -12.84
CA ARG A 495 14.73 -5.01 -12.48
C ARG A 495 15.58 -4.73 -13.70
N ASP A 496 15.48 -5.61 -14.70
CA ASP A 496 16.16 -5.52 -15.97
C ASP A 496 15.14 -5.30 -17.11
N PRO A 497 15.10 -4.10 -17.70
CA PRO A 497 14.24 -3.82 -18.87
C PRO A 497 14.47 -4.78 -20.04
N ALA A 498 15.70 -5.29 -20.18
CA ALA A 498 16.13 -6.11 -21.31
C ALA A 498 15.73 -7.59 -21.17
N MET A 499 15.15 -8.00 -20.03
CA MET A 499 14.68 -9.37 -19.80
C MET A 499 13.79 -9.87 -20.94
N THR A 500 14.07 -11.03 -21.51
CA THR A 500 13.33 -11.57 -22.67
C THR A 500 12.12 -12.40 -22.28
N SER A 501 12.14 -13.06 -21.12
CA SER A 501 11.08 -13.97 -20.62
C SER A 501 9.88 -13.27 -19.98
N LYS A 502 9.49 -12.10 -20.50
CA LYS A 502 8.41 -11.26 -19.94
C LYS A 502 7.04 -11.98 -19.89
N ALA A 503 6.69 -12.72 -20.94
CA ALA A 503 5.46 -13.52 -21.00
C ALA A 503 5.42 -14.59 -19.89
N SER A 504 6.52 -15.33 -19.72
CA SER A 504 6.64 -16.34 -18.67
C SER A 504 6.49 -15.73 -17.28
N LEU A 505 7.09 -14.56 -17.03
CA LEU A 505 6.93 -13.84 -15.76
C LEU A 505 5.47 -13.44 -15.51
N CYS A 506 4.75 -12.92 -16.52
CA CYS A 506 3.33 -12.63 -16.39
C CYS A 506 2.52 -13.88 -16.02
N GLY A 507 2.80 -15.02 -16.65
CA GLY A 507 2.20 -16.31 -16.30
C GLY A 507 2.47 -16.69 -14.84
N LYS A 508 3.73 -16.63 -14.39
CA LYS A 508 4.11 -16.90 -13.00
C LYS A 508 3.40 -15.98 -11.99
N ILE A 509 3.27 -14.69 -12.30
CA ILE A 509 2.56 -13.72 -11.46
C ILE A 509 1.07 -14.11 -11.35
N ARG A 510 0.42 -14.41 -12.49
CA ARG A 510 -0.98 -14.87 -12.51
C ARG A 510 -1.16 -16.13 -11.68
N SER A 511 -0.33 -17.15 -11.88
CA SER A 511 -0.41 -18.42 -11.14
C SER A 511 -0.19 -18.22 -9.65
N ALA A 512 0.77 -17.39 -9.25
CA ALA A 512 1.02 -17.09 -7.83
C ALA A 512 -0.20 -16.41 -7.19
N ILE A 513 -0.78 -15.41 -7.86
CA ILE A 513 -1.95 -14.70 -7.34
C ILE A 513 -3.20 -15.59 -7.32
N ALA A 514 -3.45 -16.35 -8.38
CA ALA A 514 -4.57 -17.28 -8.44
C ALA A 514 -4.49 -18.34 -7.33
N ARG A 515 -3.31 -18.94 -7.12
CA ARG A 515 -3.08 -19.94 -6.08
C ARG A 515 -3.23 -19.38 -4.66
N GLU A 516 -2.68 -18.19 -4.41
CA GLU A 516 -2.60 -17.63 -3.04
C GLU A 516 -3.80 -16.77 -2.66
N HIS A 517 -4.62 -16.34 -3.61
CA HIS A 517 -5.73 -15.43 -3.35
C HIS A 517 -7.04 -15.92 -3.96
N GLY A 518 -7.01 -16.93 -4.84
CA GLY A 518 -8.21 -17.44 -5.50
C GLY A 518 -8.85 -16.39 -6.42
N VAL A 519 -8.05 -15.46 -6.97
CA VAL A 519 -8.52 -14.41 -7.88
C VAL A 519 -7.71 -14.42 -9.17
N LYS A 520 -8.43 -14.28 -10.28
CA LYS A 520 -7.83 -14.22 -11.60
C LYS A 520 -7.36 -12.79 -11.88
N VAL A 521 -6.06 -12.63 -12.08
CA VAL A 521 -5.52 -11.42 -12.73
C VAL A 521 -5.92 -11.52 -14.20
N THR A 522 -6.43 -10.45 -14.80
CA THR A 522 -6.77 -10.39 -16.24
C THR A 522 -5.74 -9.58 -17.03
N LEU A 523 -5.09 -8.61 -16.38
CA LEU A 523 -4.07 -7.76 -17.01
C LEU A 523 -2.79 -7.72 -16.18
N VAL A 524 -1.66 -8.01 -16.81
CA VAL A 524 -0.32 -7.76 -16.25
C VAL A 524 0.44 -6.78 -17.15
N VAL A 525 0.89 -5.66 -16.58
CA VAL A 525 1.71 -4.66 -17.27
C VAL A 525 3.08 -4.55 -16.59
N LEU A 526 4.13 -4.83 -17.35
CA LEU A 526 5.51 -4.71 -16.91
C LEU A 526 6.07 -3.37 -17.37
N LEU A 527 6.63 -2.61 -16.43
CA LEU A 527 7.11 -1.25 -16.64
C LEU A 527 8.63 -1.13 -16.58
N SER A 528 9.14 -0.05 -17.16
CA SER A 528 10.53 0.37 -16.99
C SER A 528 10.84 0.73 -15.52
N PRO A 529 12.07 0.50 -15.03
CA PRO A 529 12.48 0.95 -13.71
C PRO A 529 12.24 2.46 -13.51
N ARG A 530 11.67 2.84 -12.36
CA ARG A 530 11.46 4.22 -11.88
C ARG A 530 10.31 4.96 -12.58
N SER A 531 9.39 4.24 -13.20
CA SER A 531 8.22 4.78 -13.91
C SER A 531 6.91 4.64 -13.11
N ILE A 532 6.83 3.71 -12.14
CA ILE A 532 5.58 3.47 -11.41
C ILE A 532 5.20 4.71 -10.57
N PRO A 533 3.93 5.16 -10.60
CA PRO A 533 3.52 6.33 -9.85
C PRO A 533 3.67 6.16 -8.32
N LYS A 534 4.60 6.92 -7.72
CA LYS A 534 4.82 6.98 -6.26
C LYS A 534 4.43 8.33 -5.64
N THR A 535 4.01 8.33 -4.38
CA THR A 535 3.80 9.54 -3.57
C THR A 535 5.14 10.24 -3.30
N THR A 536 5.11 11.46 -2.78
CA THR A 536 6.32 12.20 -2.36
C THR A 536 7.07 11.51 -1.21
N SER A 537 6.39 10.67 -0.42
CA SER A 537 6.98 9.80 0.59
C SER A 537 7.53 8.47 0.05
N GLY A 538 7.37 8.21 -1.25
CA GLY A 538 7.89 7.00 -1.92
C GLY A 538 6.95 5.79 -1.92
N LYS A 539 5.71 5.93 -1.42
CA LYS A 539 4.70 4.86 -1.43
C LYS A 539 4.08 4.69 -2.81
N ILE A 540 3.63 3.48 -3.15
CA ILE A 540 2.86 3.22 -4.37
C ILE A 540 1.53 3.99 -4.34
N SER A 541 1.15 4.55 -5.48
CA SER A 541 -0.10 5.28 -5.66
C SER A 541 -0.99 4.54 -6.65
N ARG A 542 -1.75 3.55 -6.16
CA ARG A 542 -2.63 2.68 -6.96
C ARG A 542 -3.58 3.46 -7.85
N SER A 543 -4.27 4.46 -7.30
CA SER A 543 -5.21 5.29 -8.05
C SER A 543 -4.56 6.05 -9.21
N ARG A 544 -3.33 6.59 -9.03
CA ARG A 544 -2.59 7.22 -10.12
C ARG A 544 -2.05 6.21 -11.11
N CYS A 545 -1.74 4.99 -10.67
CA CYS A 545 -1.36 3.90 -11.55
C CYS A 545 -2.55 3.45 -12.41
N LYS A 546 -3.72 3.25 -11.81
CA LYS A 546 -5.00 2.95 -12.47
C LYS A 546 -5.36 4.03 -13.49
N LYS A 547 -5.36 5.30 -13.07
CA LYS A 547 -5.61 6.42 -13.97
C LYS A 547 -4.61 6.48 -15.14
N ALA A 548 -3.32 6.29 -14.86
CA ALA A 548 -2.30 6.30 -15.90
C ALA A 548 -2.44 5.12 -16.88
N LEU A 549 -2.90 3.97 -16.40
CA LEU A 549 -3.24 2.80 -17.22
C LEU A 549 -4.43 3.10 -18.14
N GLU A 550 -5.53 3.64 -17.59
CA GLU A 550 -6.73 4.03 -18.33
C GLU A 550 -6.43 5.11 -19.39
N GLU A 551 -5.59 6.09 -19.05
CA GLU A 551 -5.16 7.16 -19.97
C GLU A 551 -4.04 6.72 -20.92
N LYS A 552 -3.56 5.46 -20.84
CA LYS A 552 -2.45 4.91 -21.65
C LYS A 552 -1.16 5.76 -21.60
N THR A 553 -0.81 6.23 -20.40
CA THR A 553 0.36 7.10 -20.14
C THR A 553 1.51 6.41 -19.41
N LEU A 554 1.41 5.11 -19.16
CA LEU A 554 2.47 4.32 -18.52
C LEU A 554 3.63 4.02 -19.51
N GLU A 555 4.86 3.94 -18.98
CA GLU A 555 6.04 3.50 -19.74
C GLU A 555 6.11 1.97 -19.79
N GLU A 556 5.19 1.39 -20.57
CA GLU A 556 5.02 -0.06 -20.70
C GLU A 556 6.17 -0.70 -21.48
N LEU A 557 6.81 -1.71 -20.88
CA LEU A 557 7.77 -2.59 -21.56
C LEU A 557 7.09 -3.82 -22.15
N TYR A 558 6.01 -4.29 -21.51
CA TYR A 558 5.24 -5.43 -21.95
C TYR A 558 3.85 -5.39 -21.32
N ARG A 559 2.84 -5.73 -22.11
CA ARG A 559 1.45 -5.83 -21.70
C ARG A 559 0.97 -7.23 -22.04
N ASN A 560 0.42 -7.91 -21.05
CA ASN A 560 -0.18 -9.21 -21.19
C ASN A 560 -1.63 -9.12 -20.74
N GLU A 561 -2.52 -9.08 -21.70
CA GLU A 561 -3.96 -9.21 -21.49
C GLU A 561 -4.32 -10.69 -21.60
N ASP A 562 -5.20 -11.12 -20.70
CA ASP A 562 -5.79 -12.44 -20.80
C ASP A 562 -6.84 -12.41 -21.90
N MET A 563 -6.39 -12.55 -23.14
CA MET A 563 -7.27 -12.61 -24.30
C MET A 563 -7.93 -13.98 -24.33
N ILE A 564 -9.05 -14.14 -23.62
CA ILE A 564 -10.09 -15.05 -24.11
C ILE A 564 -10.73 -14.29 -25.28
N ALA A 565 -10.35 -14.64 -26.50
CA ALA A 565 -11.00 -14.11 -27.69
C ALA A 565 -12.46 -14.59 -27.69
N ASP A 566 -13.40 -13.72 -27.36
CA ASP A 566 -14.78 -13.84 -27.82
C ASP A 566 -14.73 -13.70 -29.35
N VAL A 567 -14.58 -14.82 -30.05
CA VAL A 567 -14.79 -14.86 -31.50
C VAL A 567 -16.30 -14.84 -31.71
N PRO A 568 -16.87 -13.80 -32.36
CA PRO A 568 -18.26 -13.84 -32.77
C PRO A 568 -18.39 -14.97 -33.78
N VAL A 569 -19.30 -15.91 -33.54
CA VAL A 569 -19.74 -16.84 -34.56
C VAL A 569 -20.41 -15.98 -35.65
N GLU A 570 -19.73 -15.83 -36.79
CA GLU A 570 -20.36 -15.35 -38.01
C GLU A 570 -21.47 -16.33 -38.37
N ASP A 571 -22.71 -15.91 -38.12
CA ASP A 571 -23.91 -16.60 -38.60
C ASP A 571 -23.97 -16.41 -40.12
N ASP A 572 -23.59 -17.46 -40.84
CA ASP A 572 -23.61 -17.50 -42.30
C ASP A 572 -25.08 -17.56 -42.74
N GLY A 573 -25.67 -16.37 -42.88
CA GLY A 573 -27.03 -16.16 -43.34
C GLY A 573 -27.22 -16.62 -44.78
N GLY A 574 -27.87 -17.76 -44.94
CA GLY A 574 -28.52 -18.20 -46.18
C GLY A 574 -30.04 -18.05 -46.08
N ASP A 575 -30.58 -17.03 -46.77
CA ASP A 575 -31.99 -16.68 -46.94
C ASP A 575 -32.95 -17.85 -47.22
N VAL A 576 -34.11 -17.87 -46.57
CA VAL A 576 -35.43 -17.88 -47.27
C VAL A 576 -36.49 -17.16 -46.42
N ALA A 577 -37.09 -16.11 -47.00
CA ALA A 577 -38.24 -15.37 -46.47
C ALA A 577 -39.55 -16.17 -46.50
N VAL A 578 -40.50 -15.88 -45.59
CA VAL A 578 -41.87 -15.39 -45.91
C VAL A 578 -42.69 -15.21 -44.61
N ALA A 579 -43.11 -13.97 -44.40
CA ALA A 579 -44.35 -13.42 -43.84
C ALA A 579 -45.11 -14.06 -42.65
N GLY A 580 -45.45 -13.20 -41.68
CA GLY A 580 -46.85 -13.02 -41.27
C GLY A 580 -47.20 -13.18 -39.78
N GLU A 581 -47.58 -12.05 -39.18
CA GLU A 581 -48.72 -11.92 -38.24
C GLU A 581 -48.61 -12.23 -36.72
N THR A 582 -48.69 -11.12 -35.96
CA THR A 582 -49.55 -10.83 -34.78
C THR A 582 -49.34 -11.45 -33.38
N MET A 583 -49.37 -10.50 -32.43
CA MET A 583 -50.04 -10.50 -31.11
C MET A 583 -49.62 -11.51 -30.01
N ASN A 584 -48.92 -10.95 -29.02
CA ASN A 584 -49.38 -10.78 -27.63
C ASN A 584 -50.19 -11.93 -26.99
N ARG A 585 -49.59 -12.65 -26.03
CA ARG A 585 -50.30 -13.23 -24.86
C ARG A 585 -49.33 -13.71 -23.77
N ASN A 586 -49.50 -13.14 -22.57
CA ASN A 586 -49.12 -13.67 -21.27
C ASN A 586 -49.28 -15.20 -21.18
N VAL A 587 -48.32 -15.91 -20.57
CA VAL A 587 -48.61 -16.93 -19.55
C VAL A 587 -47.42 -17.03 -18.57
N ASN A 588 -47.77 -16.95 -17.28
CA ASN A 588 -47.05 -17.37 -16.08
C ASN A 588 -45.87 -18.35 -16.28
N GLY A 589 -44.77 -18.05 -15.59
CA GLY A 589 -43.67 -18.99 -15.42
C GLY A 589 -44.02 -20.19 -14.54
N PRO A 590 -43.19 -21.25 -14.56
CA PRO A 590 -43.17 -22.24 -13.50
C PRO A 590 -42.08 -21.90 -12.49
N ARG A 591 -42.50 -21.93 -11.22
CA ARG A 591 -41.64 -22.01 -10.03
C ARG A 591 -40.68 -23.18 -10.15
N VAL A 592 -39.44 -22.91 -9.74
CA VAL A 592 -38.42 -23.91 -9.39
C VAL A 592 -38.99 -24.83 -8.31
N ALA A 593 -39.11 -26.12 -8.64
CA ALA A 593 -39.32 -27.18 -7.67
C ALA A 593 -37.98 -27.88 -7.46
N SER A 594 -37.55 -27.93 -6.20
CA SER A 594 -36.44 -28.71 -5.70
C SER A 594 -36.74 -30.21 -5.83
N THR A 595 -35.83 -30.97 -6.45
CA THR A 595 -35.71 -32.42 -6.24
C THR A 595 -34.24 -32.81 -6.25
N ASP A 596 -33.79 -33.26 -5.10
CA ASP A 596 -32.59 -34.06 -4.86
C ASP A 596 -33.04 -35.53 -4.96
N ASP A 597 -32.55 -36.31 -5.94
CA ASP A 597 -32.27 -37.75 -5.83
C ASP A 597 -31.56 -38.30 -7.10
N GLY A 598 -30.61 -39.21 -6.91
CA GLY A 598 -29.58 -39.60 -7.89
C GLY A 598 -30.03 -40.46 -9.07
N SER A 599 -29.91 -39.91 -10.30
CA SER A 599 -29.81 -40.71 -11.52
C SER A 599 -28.36 -40.70 -12.04
N LYS A 600 -27.69 -41.86 -12.00
CA LYS A 600 -26.43 -42.08 -12.74
C LYS A 600 -26.74 -41.97 -14.23
N SER A 601 -25.94 -41.21 -15.00
CA SER A 601 -26.10 -41.10 -16.45
C SER A 601 -26.00 -42.49 -17.10
N ASN A 602 -26.97 -42.86 -17.93
CA ASN A 602 -26.97 -44.13 -18.71
C ASN A 602 -25.93 -44.17 -19.85
N LEU A 603 -24.93 -43.28 -19.86
CA LEU A 603 -23.88 -43.23 -20.88
C LEU A 603 -22.72 -44.16 -20.47
N PRO A 604 -22.08 -44.86 -21.42
CA PRO A 604 -20.88 -45.68 -21.15
C PRO A 604 -19.72 -44.81 -20.67
N SER A 605 -18.83 -45.34 -19.83
CA SER A 605 -17.64 -44.62 -19.33
C SER A 605 -16.40 -44.77 -20.22
N VAL A 606 -16.48 -45.60 -21.27
CA VAL A 606 -15.40 -45.89 -22.20
C VAL A 606 -15.86 -45.62 -23.63
N ILE A 607 -15.00 -45.00 -24.43
CA ILE A 607 -15.21 -44.71 -25.84
C ILE A 607 -14.99 -46.00 -26.64
N THR A 608 -16.05 -46.50 -27.27
CA THR A 608 -15.99 -47.69 -28.14
C THR A 608 -16.23 -47.31 -29.61
N GLY A 609 -15.51 -47.94 -30.54
CA GLY A 609 -15.72 -47.72 -31.98
C GLY A 609 -14.95 -46.54 -32.60
N VAL A 610 -14.11 -45.86 -31.81
CA VAL A 610 -13.17 -44.83 -32.27
C VAL A 610 -11.73 -45.30 -32.02
N PRO A 611 -10.81 -45.22 -32.98
CA PRO A 611 -9.40 -45.56 -32.75
C PRO A 611 -8.77 -44.72 -31.62
N PRO A 612 -8.00 -45.30 -30.69
CA PRO A 612 -7.39 -44.57 -29.57
C PRO A 612 -6.58 -43.35 -30.00
N ASP A 613 -5.81 -43.44 -31.10
CA ASP A 613 -5.02 -42.32 -31.63
C ASP A 613 -5.88 -41.11 -32.03
N GLN A 614 -7.14 -41.34 -32.47
CA GLN A 614 -8.06 -40.26 -32.82
C GLN A 614 -8.67 -39.61 -31.58
N VAL A 615 -8.82 -40.36 -30.49
CA VAL A 615 -9.23 -39.81 -29.18
C VAL A 615 -8.09 -38.95 -28.62
N HIS A 616 -6.85 -39.45 -28.68
CA HIS A 616 -5.67 -38.71 -28.24
C HIS A 616 -5.48 -37.40 -29.03
N ALA A 617 -5.49 -37.47 -30.36
CA ALA A 617 -5.34 -36.29 -31.22
C ALA A 617 -6.41 -35.22 -30.92
N PHE A 618 -7.66 -35.65 -30.68
CA PHE A 618 -8.72 -34.74 -30.28
C PHE A 618 -8.46 -34.08 -28.93
N LEU A 619 -8.05 -34.85 -27.92
CA LEU A 619 -7.76 -34.33 -26.59
C LEU A 619 -6.60 -33.32 -26.64
N VAL A 620 -5.55 -33.60 -27.43
CA VAL A 620 -4.45 -32.66 -27.67
C VAL A 620 -4.95 -31.37 -28.32
N GLU A 621 -5.77 -31.47 -29.37
CA GLU A 621 -6.32 -30.29 -30.05
C GLU A 621 -7.23 -29.46 -29.14
N GLU A 622 -8.06 -30.10 -28.33
CA GLU A 622 -8.97 -29.40 -27.42
C GLU A 622 -8.19 -28.72 -26.30
N LEU A 623 -7.21 -29.40 -25.70
CA LEU A 623 -6.33 -28.81 -24.70
C LEU A 623 -5.51 -27.65 -25.25
N ALA A 624 -4.95 -27.80 -26.45
CA ALA A 624 -4.20 -26.73 -27.12
C ALA A 624 -5.07 -25.50 -27.37
N ARG A 625 -6.31 -25.69 -27.84
CA ARG A 625 -7.30 -24.62 -28.04
C ARG A 625 -7.64 -23.92 -26.74
N THR A 626 -7.93 -24.69 -25.68
CA THR A 626 -8.29 -24.17 -24.36
C THR A 626 -7.14 -23.38 -23.70
N LEU A 627 -5.90 -23.82 -23.91
CA LEU A 627 -4.70 -23.19 -23.33
C LEU A 627 -4.11 -22.07 -24.19
N GLY A 628 -4.60 -21.89 -25.42
CA GLY A 628 -4.07 -20.91 -26.36
C GLY A 628 -2.63 -21.21 -26.81
N VAL A 629 -2.26 -22.48 -26.92
CA VAL A 629 -0.92 -22.95 -27.32
C VAL A 629 -0.99 -23.83 -28.57
N GLU A 630 0.16 -24.08 -29.20
CA GLU A 630 0.25 -25.01 -30.33
C GLU A 630 0.11 -26.47 -29.85
N PRO A 631 -0.57 -27.38 -30.60
CA PRO A 631 -0.70 -28.80 -30.24
C PRO A 631 0.62 -29.50 -29.91
N THR A 632 1.71 -29.08 -30.54
CA THR A 632 3.07 -29.62 -30.29
C THR A 632 3.65 -29.29 -28.91
N GLN A 633 3.01 -28.38 -28.16
CA GLN A 633 3.42 -27.96 -26.82
C GLN A 633 2.67 -28.70 -25.70
N ILE A 634 1.67 -29.51 -26.04
CA ILE A 634 0.96 -30.34 -25.06
C ILE A 634 1.80 -31.59 -24.77
N ASN A 635 2.11 -31.80 -23.50
CA ASN A 635 2.84 -32.98 -23.03
C ASN A 635 1.88 -33.94 -22.31
N ASP A 636 1.91 -35.20 -22.73
CA ASP A 636 1.05 -36.28 -22.25
C ASP A 636 1.22 -36.60 -20.77
N ASP A 637 2.41 -36.34 -20.21
CA ASP A 637 2.79 -36.70 -18.85
C ASP A 637 2.68 -35.53 -17.84
N THR A 638 2.36 -34.32 -18.30
CA THR A 638 2.17 -33.17 -17.41
C THR A 638 0.78 -33.24 -16.76
N PRO A 639 0.66 -33.08 -15.44
CA PRO A 639 -0.65 -32.99 -14.79
C PRO A 639 -1.51 -31.88 -15.41
N LEU A 640 -2.79 -32.16 -15.66
CA LEU A 640 -3.72 -31.25 -16.32
C LEU A 640 -3.82 -29.90 -15.59
N GLN A 641 -3.72 -29.90 -14.26
CA GLN A 641 -3.72 -28.70 -13.43
C GLN A 641 -2.43 -27.88 -13.56
N GLU A 642 -1.28 -28.53 -13.81
CA GLU A 642 0.00 -27.86 -14.07
C GLU A 642 0.05 -27.19 -15.45
N LEU A 643 -0.79 -27.64 -16.38
CA LEU A 643 -1.02 -26.98 -17.66
C LEU A 643 -1.89 -25.72 -17.54
N GLY A 644 -2.44 -25.43 -16.35
CA GLY A 644 -3.26 -24.23 -16.10
C GLY A 644 -4.76 -24.43 -16.29
N LEU A 645 -5.24 -25.67 -16.36
CA LEU A 645 -6.67 -25.99 -16.46
C LEU A 645 -7.29 -25.93 -15.06
N ASP A 646 -8.24 -25.01 -14.84
CA ASP A 646 -9.02 -24.92 -13.60
C ASP A 646 -10.26 -25.82 -13.62
N SER A 647 -10.98 -25.93 -12.50
CA SER A 647 -12.17 -26.78 -12.40
C SER A 647 -13.25 -26.45 -13.42
N MET A 648 -13.42 -25.18 -13.81
CA MET A 648 -14.42 -24.77 -14.79
C MET A 648 -14.02 -25.23 -16.20
N VAL A 649 -12.74 -25.06 -16.54
CA VAL A 649 -12.18 -25.53 -17.80
C VAL A 649 -12.22 -27.05 -17.90
N LEU A 650 -11.93 -27.74 -16.79
CA LEU A 650 -12.07 -29.18 -16.67
C LEU A 650 -13.53 -29.62 -16.85
N THR A 651 -14.50 -28.92 -16.26
CA THR A 651 -15.94 -29.17 -16.51
C THR A 651 -16.33 -28.94 -17.98
N GLN A 652 -15.77 -27.92 -18.64
CA GLN A 652 -16.00 -27.67 -20.06
C GLN A 652 -15.42 -28.80 -20.92
N LEU A 653 -14.18 -29.22 -20.65
CA LEU A 653 -13.55 -30.36 -21.31
C LEU A 653 -14.36 -31.65 -21.10
N GLN A 654 -14.86 -31.88 -19.90
CA GLN A 654 -15.76 -32.98 -19.57
C GLN A 654 -17.03 -32.95 -20.44
N GLY A 655 -17.66 -31.78 -20.57
CA GLY A 655 -18.84 -31.58 -21.40
C GLY A 655 -18.56 -31.81 -22.89
N VAL A 656 -17.42 -31.34 -23.38
CA VAL A 656 -16.98 -31.49 -24.78
C VAL A 656 -16.70 -32.97 -25.11
N ILE A 657 -16.01 -33.70 -24.24
CA ILE A 657 -15.76 -35.15 -24.40
C ILE A 657 -17.08 -35.92 -24.34
N ALA A 658 -17.93 -35.62 -23.36
CA ALA A 658 -19.22 -36.28 -23.17
C ALA A 658 -20.15 -36.07 -24.37
N GLN A 659 -20.20 -34.84 -24.90
CA GLN A 659 -21.00 -34.51 -26.09
C GLN A 659 -20.45 -35.17 -27.36
N LYS A 660 -19.13 -35.16 -27.55
CA LYS A 660 -18.51 -35.69 -28.77
C LYS A 660 -18.59 -37.20 -28.87
N TYR A 661 -18.28 -37.91 -27.78
CA TYR A 661 -18.18 -39.36 -27.78
C TYR A 661 -19.37 -40.07 -27.13
N GLN A 662 -20.35 -39.31 -26.61
CA GLN A 662 -21.54 -39.86 -25.94
C GLN A 662 -21.14 -40.78 -24.77
N VAL A 663 -20.15 -40.34 -23.97
CA VAL A 663 -19.63 -41.06 -22.79
C VAL A 663 -19.84 -40.25 -21.52
N HIS A 664 -19.94 -40.95 -20.39
CA HIS A 664 -19.83 -40.33 -19.07
C HIS A 664 -18.35 -40.32 -18.65
N VAL A 665 -17.78 -39.13 -18.46
CA VAL A 665 -16.41 -39.01 -17.97
C VAL A 665 -16.45 -38.96 -16.44
N GLU A 666 -15.88 -39.98 -15.79
CA GLU A 666 -15.83 -40.08 -14.33
C GLU A 666 -15.03 -38.92 -13.73
N GLU A 667 -15.51 -38.33 -12.64
CA GLU A 667 -14.88 -37.16 -12.00
C GLU A 667 -13.44 -37.48 -11.54
N GLU A 668 -13.19 -38.67 -11.02
CA GLU A 668 -11.85 -39.11 -10.59
C GLU A 668 -10.85 -39.14 -11.76
N LEU A 669 -11.33 -39.36 -12.98
CA LEU A 669 -10.51 -39.42 -14.19
C LEU A 669 -10.05 -38.04 -14.66
N LEU A 670 -10.73 -36.96 -14.24
CA LEU A 670 -10.53 -35.62 -14.77
C LEU A 670 -10.07 -34.61 -13.71
N TYR A 671 -10.51 -34.77 -12.46
CA TYR A 671 -10.20 -33.86 -11.36
C TYR A 671 -9.10 -34.36 -10.41
N GLY A 672 -8.51 -35.53 -10.68
CA GLY A 672 -7.39 -36.06 -9.87
C GLY A 672 -6.15 -35.17 -9.94
N GLU A 673 -5.50 -34.92 -8.80
CA GLU A 673 -4.31 -34.03 -8.69
C GLU A 673 -3.11 -34.48 -9.54
N THR A 674 -3.07 -35.77 -9.92
CA THR A 674 -2.03 -36.36 -10.77
C THR A 674 -2.56 -36.77 -12.15
N THR A 675 -3.77 -36.37 -12.52
CA THR A 675 -4.35 -36.71 -13.82
C THR A 675 -3.54 -36.01 -14.90
N THR A 676 -2.96 -36.80 -15.80
CA THR A 676 -2.29 -36.33 -17.02
C THR A 676 -3.15 -36.63 -18.25
N LEU A 677 -2.82 -36.04 -19.39
CA LEU A 677 -3.47 -36.36 -20.66
C LEU A 677 -3.35 -37.86 -21.00
N ALA A 678 -2.20 -38.50 -20.73
CA ALA A 678 -2.03 -39.94 -20.89
C ALA A 678 -3.01 -40.75 -20.02
N SER A 679 -3.17 -40.38 -18.75
CA SER A 679 -4.09 -41.09 -17.83
C SER A 679 -5.56 -40.89 -18.20
N LEU A 680 -5.93 -39.69 -18.67
CA LEU A 680 -7.27 -39.36 -19.14
C LEU A 680 -7.59 -40.15 -20.42
N HIS A 681 -6.67 -40.17 -21.38
CA HIS A 681 -6.78 -40.94 -22.61
C HIS A 681 -6.92 -42.44 -22.34
N ALA A 682 -6.06 -43.00 -21.49
CA ALA A 682 -6.11 -44.41 -21.10
C ALA A 682 -7.46 -44.78 -20.44
N GLY A 683 -7.94 -43.94 -19.52
CA GLY A 683 -9.23 -44.15 -18.87
C GLY A 683 -10.42 -44.09 -19.83
N LEU A 684 -10.42 -43.13 -20.76
CA LEU A 684 -11.46 -43.01 -21.79
C LEU A 684 -11.43 -44.14 -22.83
N CYS A 685 -10.27 -44.76 -23.06
CA CYS A 685 -10.12 -45.91 -23.95
C CYS A 685 -10.22 -47.28 -23.25
N GLY A 686 -10.42 -47.31 -21.93
CA GLY A 686 -10.57 -48.54 -21.14
C GLY A 686 -9.26 -49.29 -20.87
N GLU A 687 -8.12 -48.61 -21.00
CA GLU A 687 -6.79 -49.15 -20.69
C GLU A 687 -6.48 -48.86 -19.21
N THR A 688 -6.47 -49.89 -18.37
CA THR A 688 -6.08 -49.72 -16.95
C THR A 688 -4.59 -49.43 -16.87
N SER A 689 -4.22 -48.33 -16.20
CA SER A 689 -2.83 -47.98 -15.91
C SER A 689 -2.17 -49.09 -15.08
N GLY A 690 -1.28 -49.86 -15.72
CA GLY A 690 -0.52 -50.94 -15.10
C GLY A 690 0.41 -50.40 -14.01
N ASN A 691 -0.04 -50.51 -12.77
CA ASN A 691 0.71 -50.23 -11.56
C ASN A 691 1.95 -51.15 -11.51
N ARG A 692 3.16 -50.63 -11.80
CA ARG A 692 4.43 -51.35 -11.58
C ARG A 692 4.74 -51.41 -10.08
N THR A 693 4.07 -52.31 -9.35
CA THR A 693 4.46 -52.69 -7.99
C THR A 693 5.33 -53.96 -8.05
N GLY A 694 6.64 -53.75 -8.15
CA GLY A 694 7.63 -54.81 -7.95
C GLY A 694 7.75 -55.14 -6.47
N GLY A 695 7.04 -56.17 -6.01
CA GLY A 695 7.22 -56.74 -4.67
C GLY A 695 8.52 -57.54 -4.58
N THR A 696 9.32 -57.27 -3.54
CA THR A 696 10.21 -58.28 -2.95
C THR A 696 10.06 -58.27 -1.43
N SER A 697 9.57 -59.37 -0.90
CA SER A 697 9.57 -59.72 0.52
C SER A 697 10.95 -60.22 0.94
N ALA A 698 11.48 -59.76 2.08
CA ALA A 698 11.87 -60.61 3.21
C ALA A 698 12.76 -59.92 4.25
N SER A 699 12.46 -60.25 5.52
CA SER A 699 13.35 -60.31 6.69
C SER A 699 13.67 -59.02 7.48
N SER A 700 13.07 -58.96 8.68
CA SER A 700 13.71 -58.40 9.89
C SER A 700 14.91 -59.30 10.28
N PRO A 701 15.95 -58.85 11.04
CA PRO A 701 15.76 -58.29 12.38
C PRO A 701 16.84 -57.29 12.92
N LYS A 702 16.56 -56.79 14.13
CA LYS A 702 17.46 -56.31 15.21
C LYS A 702 17.65 -54.79 15.42
N GLN A 703 17.07 -54.37 16.55
CA GLN A 703 17.51 -53.33 17.48
C GLN A 703 19.04 -53.10 17.52
N LYS A 704 19.45 -51.82 17.57
CA LYS A 704 20.34 -51.28 18.61
C LYS A 704 20.23 -49.76 18.71
N LEU A 705 20.20 -49.31 19.97
CA LEU A 705 20.17 -47.93 20.47
C LEU A 705 21.37 -47.08 20.02
N PHE A 706 21.18 -45.76 19.93
CA PHE A 706 21.99 -44.65 20.49
C PHE A 706 21.33 -43.34 20.02
N CYS A 707 20.48 -42.66 20.79
CA CYS A 707 20.76 -41.61 21.80
C CYS A 707 21.70 -40.49 21.31
N GLY A 708 21.19 -39.25 21.23
CA GLY A 708 22.04 -38.04 21.27
C GLY A 708 21.54 -36.76 20.59
N CYS A 709 20.71 -36.00 21.31
CA CYS A 709 20.73 -34.53 21.43
C CYS A 709 20.41 -33.60 20.23
N ILE A 710 19.16 -33.09 20.28
CA ILE A 710 18.74 -31.68 20.25
C ILE A 710 19.86 -30.63 20.30
N ALA A 711 19.86 -29.68 19.36
CA ALA A 711 20.00 -28.23 19.59
C ALA A 711 19.58 -27.46 18.32
N CYS A 712 18.82 -26.38 18.56
CA CYS A 712 17.93 -25.61 17.68
C CYS A 712 18.45 -25.14 16.31
#